data_AF-A0A7C6HWR3-F1
#
_entry.id   AF-A0A7C6HWR3-F1
#
_cell.length_a   1.000
_cell.length_b   1.000
_cell.length_c   1.000
_cell.angle_alpha   90.00
_cell.angle_beta   90.00
_cell.angle_gamma   90.00
#
_symmetry.space_group_name_H-M   'P 1'
#
loop_
_entity.id
_entity.type
_entity.pdbx_description
1 polymer ?
#
loop_
_entity_poly.entity_id
_entity_poly.type
_entity_poly.pdbx_seq_one_letter_code
_entity_poly.pdbx_strand_id
1 'polypeptide(L)'
;MKNVLKLFFLLFIAFFLVSCNGDDKPEKTITTLTLSTTKLELVEGETGQIEAVAKTDKDEAVAITYEVSDPTIASVNSSGKVTAIKEGSTTVTLTANDKTATCTITVTKEEVVEPPVVEPKVTFAVSEITIELDVNPEYTLTPKLVGEAELSYAIDHEDVLSIEGNKITALKVGNAVVTATYGESTATINVTVVKQFSVSLDQEINEGDEVSAYVNEPLSLVIVDKTDIGIGVECTSSDKTVATITNSGVITPLAEGTTTIKVQSITTPALVRTFQLVVGHKPLQSFSFSYPDNMETSGGPYDVNVELNPVSAKNDIRFELVEPTSILTLRPLNGQVIVNDKIGFAKIRAYSQSNPNIEAHAVIEINFSMVDLINYLNQPLTVAQNIMLIGWQTVNNPPHPVEPMYGSINKYLFDEHRVVYNWMKPGTVGYVEYETGSPNPVMFVTVHDVGGNAAGETAEAISNYCNSNAEVSYHYTVDDSEAWQNIEHGRAAWHAGCGQNLSGFSYLDTGIPYDITRARPAVDVSTDGYLTINGEKSLIKLPLAGNRQATKADFPSIGLMFFERNGNYYTTTLYWNTTYQTISNKGGNDLSVGIESCINKGGDLYQTWQRLAKLVANILYEHNLGLDAVSQHNNWSGKDCPGTMRRAGYWDHFMTLVEAELLVLKQLEGYEITLELVNDADKEYVNDRGRVLKLPATRRTINYNFKLRKDGVSYSFPQTSVILAASEIKPVI
;
A
#
# COMPACT_ATOMS: atom_id res chain seq x y z
N MET A 1 77.17 -57.60 49.15
CA MET A 1 78.59 -57.21 49.36
C MET A 1 78.78 -57.05 50.87
N LYS A 2 79.68 -57.82 51.52
CA LYS A 2 79.79 -58.02 52.99
C LYS A 2 78.55 -58.77 53.58
N ASN A 3 78.63 -59.94 54.25
CA ASN A 3 79.49 -60.43 55.36
C ASN A 3 79.34 -59.53 56.61
N VAL A 4 79.20 -59.99 57.85
CA VAL A 4 79.29 -61.31 58.52
C VAL A 4 78.17 -61.34 59.63
N LEU A 5 77.88 -62.39 60.41
CA LEU A 5 78.75 -62.99 61.43
C LEU A 5 78.15 -64.30 62.00
N LYS A 6 79.01 -65.28 62.28
CA LYS A 6 78.71 -66.58 62.92
C LYS A 6 78.82 -66.50 64.46
N LEU A 7 78.76 -67.68 65.12
CA LEU A 7 79.26 -68.00 66.49
C LEU A 7 78.33 -67.55 67.65
N PHE A 8 78.07 -68.31 68.73
CA PHE A 8 78.54 -69.61 69.29
C PHE A 8 77.30 -70.46 69.70
N PHE A 9 77.26 -71.79 69.92
CA PHE A 9 78.20 -72.86 70.33
C PHE A 9 78.48 -73.04 71.86
N LEU A 10 77.77 -74.03 72.45
CA LEU A 10 78.22 -75.01 73.47
C LEU A 10 78.10 -74.78 75.01
N LEU A 11 78.03 -75.95 75.71
CA LEU A 11 78.26 -76.26 77.15
C LEU A 11 77.14 -75.93 78.17
N PHE A 12 76.76 -76.76 79.16
CA PHE A 12 77.25 -78.05 79.74
C PHE A 12 76.11 -79.12 79.76
N ILE A 13 76.24 -80.45 79.97
CA ILE A 13 77.31 -81.43 80.32
C ILE A 13 77.60 -81.72 81.84
N ALA A 14 77.08 -82.87 82.33
CA ALA A 14 77.46 -83.69 83.52
C ALA A 14 77.32 -83.05 84.93
N PHE A 15 77.11 -83.76 86.05
CA PHE A 15 77.33 -85.16 86.50
C PHE A 15 76.04 -85.71 87.19
N PHE A 16 75.81 -87.01 87.42
CA PHE A 16 76.70 -88.02 88.04
C PHE A 16 76.42 -89.46 87.56
N LEU A 17 77.47 -90.28 87.56
CA LEU A 17 77.43 -91.76 87.46
C LEU A 17 76.77 -92.37 88.73
N VAL A 18 76.33 -93.63 88.82
CA VAL A 18 77.06 -94.91 88.64
C VAL A 18 76.06 -96.08 88.61
N SER A 19 76.24 -97.07 87.73
CA SER A 19 76.40 -98.50 88.09
C SER A 19 76.48 -99.40 86.85
N CYS A 20 77.23 -100.51 86.95
CA CYS A 20 77.53 -101.44 85.85
C CYS A 20 76.51 -102.58 85.69
N ASN A 21 76.65 -103.25 84.54
CA ASN A 21 76.29 -104.64 84.18
C ASN A 21 74.99 -104.86 83.40
N GLY A 22 75.11 -105.64 82.31
CA GLY A 22 74.03 -106.45 81.76
C GLY A 22 73.78 -106.29 80.26
N ASP A 23 74.29 -107.26 79.50
CA ASP A 23 73.78 -107.73 78.21
C ASP A 23 73.76 -106.78 77.00
N ASP A 24 74.75 -106.96 76.12
CA ASP A 24 74.65 -106.63 74.68
C ASP A 24 73.49 -107.41 74.05
N LYS A 25 72.33 -106.76 73.93
CA LYS A 25 71.22 -107.28 73.12
C LYS A 25 71.55 -107.03 71.64
N PRO A 26 71.38 -108.02 70.75
CA PRO A 26 71.56 -107.80 69.32
C PRO A 26 70.55 -106.75 68.84
N GLU A 27 71.04 -105.80 68.06
CA GLU A 27 70.25 -104.75 67.43
C GLU A 27 69.19 -105.39 66.52
N LYS A 28 67.92 -104.98 66.66
CA LYS A 28 66.80 -105.62 65.97
C LYS A 28 66.84 -105.30 64.47
N THR A 29 67.13 -106.30 63.64
CA THR A 29 67.18 -106.16 62.18
C THR A 29 65.79 -105.86 61.60
N ILE A 30 65.68 -104.80 60.81
CA ILE A 30 64.45 -104.39 60.12
C ILE A 30 64.32 -105.16 58.80
N THR A 31 63.17 -105.80 58.59
CA THR A 31 62.86 -106.55 57.36
C THR A 31 61.98 -105.76 56.40
N THR A 32 61.10 -104.90 56.90
CA THR A 32 60.22 -104.05 56.07
C THR A 32 60.08 -102.63 56.63
N LEU A 33 60.05 -101.65 55.72
CA LEU A 33 59.61 -100.27 55.97
C LEU A 33 58.72 -99.88 54.78
N THR A 34 57.43 -99.66 55.02
CA THR A 34 56.42 -99.37 53.98
C THR A 34 55.67 -98.09 54.30
N LEU A 35 55.41 -97.27 53.28
CA LEU A 35 54.70 -95.98 53.35
C LEU A 35 53.35 -96.07 52.64
N SER A 36 52.34 -95.33 53.10
CA SER A 36 51.06 -95.17 52.40
C SER A 36 51.16 -94.34 51.12
N THR A 37 52.11 -93.40 51.05
CA THR A 37 52.42 -92.63 49.84
C THR A 37 53.87 -92.18 49.81
N THR A 38 54.41 -92.01 48.59
CA THR A 38 55.71 -91.38 48.31
C THR A 38 55.58 -89.94 47.82
N LYS A 39 54.35 -89.42 47.65
CA LYS A 39 54.09 -88.01 47.32
C LYS A 39 52.84 -87.47 48.05
N LEU A 40 52.89 -86.23 48.50
CA LEU A 40 51.72 -85.44 48.89
C LEU A 40 51.72 -84.12 48.12
N GLU A 41 50.57 -83.73 47.60
CA GLU A 41 50.30 -82.42 47.02
C GLU A 41 49.28 -81.74 47.95
N LEU A 42 49.58 -80.50 48.37
CA LEU A 42 48.81 -79.75 49.36
C LEU A 42 48.76 -78.27 48.95
N VAL A 43 47.70 -77.55 49.31
CA VAL A 43 47.66 -76.09 49.23
C VAL A 43 48.28 -75.48 50.49
N GLU A 44 48.85 -74.27 50.40
CA GLU A 44 49.44 -73.55 51.54
C GLU A 44 48.46 -73.46 52.73
N GLY A 45 48.85 -74.01 53.89
CA GLY A 45 48.00 -74.12 55.09
C GLY A 45 47.28 -75.47 55.27
N GLU A 46 47.18 -76.31 54.24
CA GLU A 46 46.58 -77.64 54.35
C GLU A 46 47.45 -78.65 55.12
N THR A 47 46.86 -79.78 55.51
CA THR A 47 47.59 -80.87 56.17
C THR A 47 47.34 -82.23 55.53
N GLY A 48 48.40 -82.96 55.24
CA GLY A 48 48.38 -84.35 54.77
C GLY A 48 48.87 -85.34 55.83
N GLN A 49 48.84 -86.63 55.53
CA GLN A 49 49.27 -87.70 56.43
C GLN A 49 50.13 -88.71 55.66
N ILE A 50 51.31 -89.02 56.21
CA ILE A 50 52.12 -90.16 55.80
C ILE A 50 51.91 -91.23 56.86
N GLU A 51 51.35 -92.37 56.48
CA GLU A 51 51.33 -93.54 57.36
C GLU A 51 52.52 -94.41 56.99
N ALA A 52 53.27 -94.89 57.99
CA ALA A 52 54.40 -95.77 57.76
C ALA A 52 54.48 -96.85 58.83
N VAL A 53 54.91 -98.04 58.42
CA VAL A 53 55.05 -99.21 59.27
C VAL A 53 56.43 -99.82 59.05
N ALA A 54 57.18 -99.99 60.15
CA ALA A 54 58.47 -100.67 60.18
C ALA A 54 58.36 -101.92 61.04
N LYS A 55 58.88 -103.06 60.55
CA LYS A 55 58.83 -104.34 61.28
C LYS A 55 60.16 -105.08 61.29
N THR A 56 60.35 -105.88 62.34
CA THR A 56 61.49 -106.80 62.49
C THR A 56 61.27 -108.14 61.79
N ASP A 57 62.28 -109.01 61.82
CA ASP A 57 62.20 -110.43 61.48
C ASP A 57 61.14 -111.23 62.27
N LYS A 58 60.64 -110.67 63.39
CA LYS A 58 59.61 -111.26 64.25
C LYS A 58 58.26 -110.55 64.18
N ASP A 59 58.05 -109.73 63.15
CA ASP A 59 56.83 -108.92 62.93
C ASP A 59 56.55 -107.86 64.02
N GLU A 60 57.55 -107.55 64.87
CA GLU A 60 57.42 -106.53 65.92
C GLU A 60 57.52 -105.13 65.32
N ALA A 61 56.62 -104.22 65.72
CA ALA A 61 56.64 -102.83 65.28
C ALA A 61 57.86 -102.06 65.83
N VAL A 62 58.50 -101.26 64.98
CA VAL A 62 59.63 -100.40 65.35
C VAL A 62 59.27 -98.94 65.18
N ALA A 63 59.77 -98.09 66.09
CA ALA A 63 59.55 -96.65 66.06
C ALA A 63 60.19 -96.03 64.80
N ILE A 64 59.46 -95.13 64.16
CA ILE A 64 59.89 -94.39 62.97
C ILE A 64 60.12 -92.93 63.36
N THR A 65 61.27 -92.37 63.02
CA THR A 65 61.50 -90.92 63.09
C THR A 65 61.26 -90.28 61.73
N TYR A 66 60.80 -89.02 61.75
CA TYR A 66 60.48 -88.23 60.56
C TYR A 66 61.34 -86.97 60.55
N GLU A 67 61.99 -86.68 59.44
CA GLU A 67 62.81 -85.49 59.22
C GLU A 67 62.40 -84.83 57.89
N VAL A 68 62.21 -83.51 57.87
CA VAL A 68 61.87 -82.77 56.64
C VAL A 68 63.06 -81.94 56.18
N SER A 69 63.43 -82.06 54.90
CA SER A 69 64.64 -81.45 54.33
C SER A 69 64.62 -79.92 54.34
N ASP A 70 63.44 -79.33 54.14
CA ASP A 70 63.19 -77.90 54.25
C ASP A 70 61.89 -77.68 55.05
N PRO A 71 61.99 -77.29 56.34
CA PRO A 71 60.83 -77.02 57.19
C PRO A 71 60.13 -75.68 56.90
N THR A 72 60.63 -74.87 55.96
CA THR A 72 59.98 -73.61 55.56
C THR A 72 58.89 -73.81 54.51
N ILE A 73 58.89 -74.97 53.83
CA ILE A 73 57.91 -75.35 52.81
C ILE A 73 56.80 -76.22 53.42
N ALA A 74 57.17 -77.22 54.23
CA ALA A 74 56.23 -78.03 55.00
C ALA A 74 56.88 -78.57 56.28
N SER A 75 56.08 -78.82 57.31
CA SER A 75 56.54 -79.49 58.55
C SER A 75 55.93 -80.89 58.66
N VAL A 76 56.60 -81.79 59.40
CA VAL A 76 56.06 -83.12 59.75
C VAL A 76 56.22 -83.36 61.24
N ASN A 77 55.22 -83.97 61.89
CA ASN A 77 55.28 -84.33 63.31
C ASN A 77 55.68 -85.80 63.53
N SER A 78 55.84 -86.21 64.79
CA SER A 78 56.19 -87.59 65.16
C SER A 78 55.13 -88.65 64.83
N SER A 79 53.91 -88.25 64.43
CA SER A 79 52.86 -89.15 63.95
C SER A 79 52.73 -89.16 62.43
N GLY A 80 53.68 -88.59 61.67
CA GLY A 80 53.65 -88.54 60.21
C GLY A 80 52.66 -87.54 59.60
N LYS A 81 52.01 -86.68 60.41
CA LYS A 81 51.15 -85.61 59.92
C LYS A 81 52.02 -84.49 59.33
N VAL A 82 51.76 -84.15 58.07
CA VAL A 82 52.44 -83.07 57.34
C VAL A 82 51.55 -81.84 57.32
N THR A 83 52.12 -80.65 57.54
CA THR A 83 51.44 -79.35 57.36
C THR A 83 52.18 -78.54 56.31
N ALA A 84 51.47 -78.11 55.26
CA ALA A 84 51.98 -77.20 54.24
C ALA A 84 52.13 -75.78 54.81
N ILE A 85 53.30 -75.17 54.63
CA ILE A 85 53.65 -73.86 55.21
C ILE A 85 53.79 -72.80 54.13
N LYS A 86 54.37 -73.16 52.98
CA LYS A 86 54.63 -72.21 51.89
C LYS A 86 54.77 -72.94 50.55
N GLU A 87 54.30 -72.32 49.47
CA GLU A 87 54.56 -72.75 48.09
C GLU A 87 56.02 -73.20 47.85
N GLY A 88 56.19 -74.41 47.29
CA GLY A 88 57.50 -75.04 47.06
C GLY A 88 57.44 -76.57 47.06
N SER A 89 58.61 -77.22 47.11
CA SER A 89 58.67 -78.68 47.34
C SER A 89 59.80 -79.07 48.28
N THR A 90 59.51 -79.98 49.20
CA THR A 90 60.40 -80.48 50.25
C THR A 90 60.23 -81.98 50.41
N THR A 91 61.18 -82.69 51.03
CA THR A 91 61.11 -84.16 51.19
C THR A 91 61.11 -84.53 52.66
N VAL A 92 60.17 -85.40 53.05
CA VAL A 92 60.15 -86.04 54.36
C VAL A 92 60.89 -87.38 54.26
N THR A 93 61.93 -87.55 55.05
CA THR A 93 62.67 -88.81 55.24
C THR A 93 62.19 -89.49 56.51
N LEU A 94 61.89 -90.79 56.39
CA LEU A 94 61.45 -91.66 57.48
C LEU A 94 62.56 -92.65 57.78
N THR A 95 62.93 -92.81 59.06
CA THR A 95 64.02 -93.70 59.48
C THR A 95 63.55 -94.69 60.55
N ALA A 96 63.87 -95.96 60.36
CA ALA A 96 63.68 -97.03 61.34
C ALA A 96 64.97 -97.86 61.42
N ASN A 97 65.71 -97.72 62.53
CA ASN A 97 67.08 -98.23 62.69
C ASN A 97 67.96 -97.88 61.48
N ASP A 98 68.38 -98.88 60.70
CA ASP A 98 69.26 -98.75 59.52
C ASP A 98 68.51 -98.48 58.19
N LYS A 99 67.18 -98.51 58.19
CA LYS A 99 66.35 -98.35 56.98
C LYS A 99 65.77 -96.95 56.88
N THR A 100 65.83 -96.38 55.67
CA THR A 100 65.23 -95.09 55.33
C THR A 100 64.27 -95.21 54.14
N ALA A 101 63.29 -94.32 54.11
CA ALA A 101 62.36 -94.13 52.99
C ALA A 101 61.95 -92.65 52.89
N THR A 102 61.45 -92.20 51.73
CA THR A 102 61.19 -90.78 51.47
C THR A 102 59.83 -90.51 50.85
N CYS A 103 59.19 -89.41 51.23
CA CYS A 103 57.97 -88.89 50.63
C CYS A 103 58.17 -87.41 50.23
N THR A 104 57.90 -87.07 48.97
CA THR A 104 58.00 -85.69 48.46
C THR A 104 56.71 -84.92 48.73
N ILE A 105 56.83 -83.77 49.37
CA ILE A 105 55.73 -82.82 49.58
C ILE A 105 55.84 -81.73 48.53
N THR A 106 54.75 -81.43 47.83
CA THR A 106 54.61 -80.28 46.94
C THR A 106 53.51 -79.39 47.50
N VAL A 107 53.83 -78.13 47.76
CA VAL A 107 52.88 -77.12 48.22
C VAL A 107 52.60 -76.14 47.09
N THR A 108 51.34 -75.96 46.74
CA THR A 108 50.87 -74.95 45.79
C THR A 108 50.18 -73.81 46.53
N LYS A 109 50.14 -72.63 45.91
CA LYS A 109 49.38 -71.49 46.43
C LYS A 109 47.92 -71.57 45.95
N GLU A 110 46.99 -71.12 46.79
CA GLU A 110 45.57 -71.05 46.44
C GLU A 110 45.31 -69.95 45.40
N GLU A 111 44.57 -70.26 44.33
CA GLU A 111 44.14 -69.26 43.34
C GLU A 111 42.82 -68.60 43.78
N VAL A 112 42.83 -67.28 43.92
CA VAL A 112 41.64 -66.49 44.26
C VAL A 112 40.92 -66.05 42.98
N VAL A 113 39.67 -66.44 42.82
CA VAL A 113 38.81 -66.00 41.71
C VAL A 113 37.96 -64.81 42.17
N GLU A 114 38.14 -63.65 41.52
CA GLU A 114 37.30 -62.46 41.78
C GLU A 114 35.88 -62.60 41.19
N PRO A 115 34.86 -61.99 41.81
CA PRO A 115 33.49 -62.01 41.29
C PRO A 115 33.35 -61.20 39.99
N PRO A 116 32.41 -61.56 39.09
CA PRO A 116 32.23 -60.85 37.84
C PRO A 116 31.68 -59.43 38.08
N VAL A 117 32.34 -58.43 37.49
CA VAL A 117 31.83 -57.06 37.40
C VAL A 117 30.57 -57.06 36.53
N VAL A 118 29.45 -56.60 37.07
CA VAL A 118 28.21 -56.43 36.30
C VAL A 118 28.27 -55.08 35.58
N GLU A 119 28.49 -55.11 34.27
CA GLU A 119 28.55 -53.91 33.44
C GLU A 119 27.23 -53.11 33.53
N PRO A 120 27.29 -51.77 33.67
CA PRO A 120 26.11 -50.94 33.76
C PRO A 120 25.33 -50.95 32.43
N LYS A 121 24.01 -51.18 32.51
CA LYS A 121 23.13 -51.26 31.34
C LYS A 121 21.82 -50.53 31.55
N VAL A 122 21.45 -49.69 30.58
CA VAL A 122 20.15 -49.01 30.51
C VAL A 122 19.28 -49.57 29.38
N THR A 123 17.97 -49.67 29.61
CA THR A 123 16.96 -50.03 28.60
C THR A 123 15.64 -49.32 28.90
N PHE A 124 14.87 -48.96 27.87
CA PHE A 124 13.47 -48.58 28.00
C PHE A 124 12.55 -49.79 27.71
N ALA A 125 11.36 -49.83 28.32
CA ALA A 125 10.38 -50.88 28.09
C ALA A 125 9.61 -50.73 26.76
N VAL A 126 9.64 -49.52 26.18
CA VAL A 126 9.02 -49.15 24.90
C VAL A 126 10.03 -48.33 24.08
N SER A 127 9.93 -48.38 22.76
CA SER A 127 10.78 -47.60 21.84
C SER A 127 10.22 -46.20 21.56
N GLU A 128 8.93 -45.98 21.81
CA GLU A 128 8.23 -44.74 21.53
C GLU A 128 7.12 -44.45 22.56
N ILE A 129 6.81 -43.17 22.75
CA ILE A 129 5.67 -42.65 23.51
C ILE A 129 5.06 -41.44 22.82
N THR A 130 3.78 -41.18 23.09
CA THR A 130 3.08 -39.96 22.67
C THR A 130 2.67 -39.15 23.90
N ILE A 131 2.86 -37.83 23.85
CA ILE A 131 2.48 -36.89 24.92
C ILE A 131 1.42 -35.92 24.37
N GLU A 132 0.39 -35.66 25.17
CA GLU A 132 -0.76 -34.84 24.81
C GLU A 132 -0.60 -33.44 25.41
N LEU A 133 -0.13 -32.49 24.59
CA LEU A 133 0.28 -31.14 25.03
C LEU A 133 -0.79 -30.38 25.82
N ASP A 134 -2.06 -30.63 25.50
CA ASP A 134 -3.24 -29.94 26.02
C ASP A 134 -4.05 -30.74 27.05
N VAL A 135 -3.69 -32.00 27.30
CA VAL A 135 -4.42 -32.89 28.24
C VAL A 135 -3.50 -33.41 29.35
N ASN A 136 -2.35 -33.97 28.99
CA ASN A 136 -1.33 -34.43 29.92
C ASN A 136 0.07 -34.13 29.35
N PRO A 137 0.55 -32.88 29.51
CA PRO A 137 1.81 -32.44 28.92
C PRO A 137 3.06 -33.05 29.57
N GLU A 138 2.92 -33.87 30.61
CA GLU A 138 4.07 -34.37 31.38
C GLU A 138 4.13 -35.90 31.38
N TYR A 139 5.34 -36.44 31.30
CA TYR A 139 5.60 -37.88 31.35
C TYR A 139 6.86 -38.19 32.16
N THR A 140 6.83 -39.25 32.95
CA THR A 140 7.97 -39.66 33.79
C THR A 140 8.65 -40.89 33.20
N LEU A 141 9.89 -40.73 32.75
CA LEU A 141 10.71 -41.79 32.18
C LEU A 141 11.09 -42.82 33.27
N THR A 142 10.93 -44.10 32.93
CA THR A 142 11.19 -45.24 33.81
C THR A 142 12.19 -46.21 33.16
N PRO A 143 13.45 -45.79 32.94
CA PRO A 143 14.48 -46.69 32.41
C PRO A 143 14.74 -47.84 33.39
N LYS A 144 14.91 -49.05 32.84
CA LYS A 144 15.40 -50.20 33.58
C LYS A 144 16.93 -50.17 33.58
N LEU A 145 17.50 -50.10 34.77
CA LEU A 145 18.93 -50.07 35.03
C LEU A 145 19.41 -51.43 35.58
N VAL A 146 20.64 -51.81 35.24
CA VAL A 146 21.37 -52.97 35.79
C VAL A 146 22.80 -52.51 36.05
N GLY A 147 23.43 -52.96 37.15
CA GLY A 147 24.72 -52.44 37.62
C GLY A 147 24.58 -51.13 38.41
N GLU A 148 25.71 -50.49 38.73
CA GLU A 148 25.76 -49.18 39.38
C GLU A 148 26.58 -48.20 38.53
N ALA A 149 25.97 -47.08 38.14
CA ALA A 149 26.57 -45.96 37.42
C ALA A 149 25.75 -44.67 37.63
N GLU A 150 26.23 -43.55 37.08
CA GLU A 150 25.48 -42.28 37.00
C GLU A 150 24.52 -42.30 35.80
N LEU A 151 23.31 -41.78 35.98
CA LEU A 151 22.28 -41.66 34.94
C LEU A 151 22.14 -40.21 34.49
N SER A 152 22.26 -39.97 33.19
CA SER A 152 22.00 -38.67 32.56
C SER A 152 21.09 -38.81 31.34
N TYR A 153 20.51 -37.69 30.90
CA TYR A 153 19.64 -37.63 29.73
C TYR A 153 20.04 -36.46 28.81
N ALA A 154 19.76 -36.63 27.52
CA ALA A 154 19.84 -35.57 26.51
C ALA A 154 18.60 -35.62 25.60
N ILE A 155 18.20 -34.45 25.06
CA ILE A 155 17.12 -34.29 24.07
C ILE A 155 17.74 -33.72 22.79
N ASP A 156 17.29 -34.17 21.62
CA ASP A 156 17.74 -33.62 20.33
C ASP A 156 16.99 -32.33 19.88
N HIS A 157 15.75 -32.12 20.36
CA HIS A 157 14.90 -30.96 20.07
C HIS A 157 14.33 -30.34 21.37
N GLU A 158 15.09 -29.46 22.02
CA GLU A 158 14.69 -28.76 23.25
C GLU A 158 13.54 -27.74 23.05
N ASP A 159 13.16 -27.41 21.81
CA ASP A 159 11.97 -26.59 21.52
C ASP A 159 10.66 -27.40 21.52
N VAL A 160 10.74 -28.73 21.48
CA VAL A 160 9.61 -29.67 21.52
C VAL A 160 9.36 -30.17 22.94
N LEU A 161 10.43 -30.48 23.68
CA LEU A 161 10.40 -31.01 25.05
C LEU A 161 11.45 -30.35 25.95
N SER A 162 11.14 -30.24 27.25
CA SER A 162 12.15 -30.10 28.31
C SER A 162 12.27 -31.38 29.14
N ILE A 163 13.37 -31.53 29.88
CA ILE A 163 13.57 -32.60 30.88
C ILE A 163 14.12 -32.03 32.19
N GLU A 164 13.54 -32.45 33.31
CA GLU A 164 14.04 -32.20 34.66
C GLU A 164 14.13 -33.54 35.41
N GLY A 165 15.36 -33.97 35.74
CA GLY A 165 15.60 -35.31 36.27
C GLY A 165 15.22 -36.39 35.24
N ASN A 166 14.16 -37.15 35.54
CA ASN A 166 13.54 -38.13 34.62
C ASN A 166 12.15 -37.72 34.13
N LYS A 167 11.69 -36.50 34.43
CA LYS A 167 10.38 -35.99 34.02
C LYS A 167 10.55 -35.14 32.76
N ILE A 168 9.83 -35.48 31.70
CA ILE A 168 9.76 -34.69 30.47
C ILE A 168 8.45 -33.91 30.40
N THR A 169 8.52 -32.69 29.89
CA THR A 169 7.37 -31.80 29.71
C THR A 169 7.30 -31.35 28.26
N ALA A 170 6.14 -31.50 27.64
CA ALA A 170 5.85 -31.08 26.29
C ALA A 170 5.71 -29.56 26.21
N LEU A 171 6.40 -28.97 25.24
CA LEU A 171 6.41 -27.52 25.00
C LEU A 171 5.69 -27.16 23.70
N LYS A 172 5.80 -28.03 22.67
CA LYS A 172 5.34 -27.76 21.31
C LYS A 172 5.09 -29.08 20.57
N VAL A 173 4.12 -29.08 19.65
CA VAL A 173 3.84 -30.22 18.76
C VAL A 173 5.06 -30.52 17.89
N GLY A 174 5.49 -31.78 17.84
CA GLY A 174 6.70 -32.19 17.14
C GLY A 174 7.14 -33.60 17.51
N ASN A 175 8.33 -33.99 17.05
CA ASN A 175 9.00 -35.24 17.46
C ASN A 175 10.35 -34.88 18.07
N ALA A 176 10.74 -35.59 19.11
CA ALA A 176 12.05 -35.51 19.74
C ALA A 176 12.52 -36.91 20.16
N VAL A 177 13.83 -37.09 20.33
CA VAL A 177 14.45 -38.31 20.84
C VAL A 177 15.11 -38.00 22.18
N VAL A 178 14.74 -38.74 23.21
CA VAL A 178 15.42 -38.69 24.51
C VAL A 178 16.44 -39.82 24.59
N THR A 179 17.69 -39.48 24.85
CA THR A 179 18.79 -40.45 25.04
C THR A 179 19.14 -40.53 26.53
N ALA A 180 18.95 -41.70 27.13
CA ALA A 180 19.45 -42.01 28.48
C ALA A 180 20.85 -42.61 28.39
N THR A 181 21.78 -42.14 29.23
CA THR A 181 23.16 -42.65 29.33
C THR A 181 23.41 -43.13 30.76
N TYR A 182 23.89 -44.36 30.90
CA TYR A 182 24.18 -45.02 32.18
C TYR A 182 25.54 -45.70 32.13
N GLY A 183 26.57 -45.03 32.63
CA GLY A 183 27.96 -45.39 32.34
C GLY A 183 28.25 -45.26 30.84
N GLU A 184 28.77 -46.32 30.21
CA GLU A 184 28.98 -46.37 28.76
C GLU A 184 27.73 -46.88 27.98
N SER A 185 26.70 -47.37 28.67
CA SER A 185 25.49 -47.88 28.03
C SER A 185 24.52 -46.74 27.71
N THR A 186 23.96 -46.74 26.50
CA THR A 186 22.92 -45.79 26.07
C THR A 186 21.64 -46.49 25.65
N ALA A 187 20.50 -45.82 25.83
CA ALA A 187 19.21 -46.22 25.30
C ALA A 187 18.44 -44.98 24.83
N THR A 188 17.71 -45.10 23.72
CA THR A 188 16.90 -44.01 23.15
C THR A 188 15.41 -44.33 23.23
N ILE A 189 14.59 -43.29 23.32
CA ILE A 189 13.13 -43.37 23.20
C ILE A 189 12.64 -42.21 22.33
N ASN A 190 11.80 -42.53 21.34
CA ASN A 190 11.16 -41.53 20.49
C ASN A 190 9.95 -40.95 21.23
N VAL A 191 9.76 -39.64 21.14
CA VAL A 191 8.67 -38.94 21.80
C VAL A 191 7.95 -38.06 20.78
N THR A 192 6.68 -38.37 20.54
CA THR A 192 5.80 -37.58 19.67
C THR A 192 4.92 -36.70 20.54
N VAL A 193 5.01 -35.37 20.40
CA VAL A 193 4.07 -34.44 21.05
C VAL A 193 2.94 -34.15 20.08
N VAL A 194 1.71 -34.42 20.51
CA VAL A 194 0.49 -34.13 19.76
C VAL A 194 -0.43 -33.18 20.53
N LYS A 195 -1.31 -32.51 19.79
CA LYS A 195 -2.45 -31.79 20.34
C LYS A 195 -3.73 -32.61 20.13
N GLN A 196 -4.60 -32.66 21.13
CA GLN A 196 -5.89 -33.35 21.05
C GLN A 196 -7.03 -32.42 20.62
N PHE A 197 -6.92 -31.11 20.86
CA PHE A 197 -7.92 -30.10 20.53
C PHE A 197 -7.33 -28.89 19.79
N SER A 198 -7.87 -28.56 18.61
CA SER A 198 -7.47 -27.36 17.85
C SER A 198 -8.64 -26.73 17.11
N VAL A 199 -8.61 -25.40 16.96
CA VAL A 199 -9.57 -24.61 16.19
C VAL A 199 -8.79 -23.77 15.19
N SER A 200 -9.22 -23.77 13.93
CA SER A 200 -8.48 -23.13 12.83
C SER A 200 -9.41 -22.59 11.73
N LEU A 201 -8.88 -21.64 10.96
CA LEU A 201 -9.38 -21.27 9.63
C LEU A 201 -8.29 -21.67 8.62
N ASP A 202 -7.61 -20.69 8.00
CA ASP A 202 -6.39 -20.92 7.22
C ASP A 202 -5.15 -21.17 8.11
N GLN A 203 -5.22 -20.74 9.38
CA GLN A 203 -4.22 -20.94 10.42
C GLN A 203 -4.89 -21.31 11.75
N GLU A 204 -4.12 -21.82 12.71
CA GLU A 204 -4.60 -22.15 14.05
C GLU A 204 -4.86 -20.89 14.89
N ILE A 205 -5.97 -20.88 15.64
CA ILE A 205 -6.47 -19.73 16.40
C ILE A 205 -6.19 -19.92 17.90
N ASN A 206 -5.31 -19.08 18.46
CA ASN A 206 -4.76 -19.15 19.83
C ASN A 206 -5.49 -18.24 20.83
N GLU A 207 -5.13 -18.33 22.12
CA GLU A 207 -5.83 -17.63 23.20
C GLU A 207 -5.74 -16.11 23.10
N GLY A 208 -6.91 -15.48 22.89
CA GLY A 208 -7.04 -14.03 22.71
C GLY A 208 -6.90 -13.54 21.27
N ASP A 209 -6.67 -14.42 20.29
CA ASP A 209 -6.52 -14.02 18.88
C ASP A 209 -7.74 -13.24 18.34
N GLU A 210 -7.48 -12.38 17.37
CA GLU A 210 -8.48 -11.58 16.67
C GLU A 210 -8.68 -12.09 15.24
N VAL A 211 -9.93 -12.32 14.85
CA VAL A 211 -10.33 -12.82 13.54
C VAL A 211 -11.27 -11.80 12.89
N SER A 212 -10.86 -11.24 11.76
CA SER A 212 -11.70 -10.34 10.97
C SER A 212 -12.72 -11.13 10.15
N ALA A 213 -13.96 -10.63 10.11
CA ALA A 213 -15.05 -11.18 9.31
C ALA A 213 -15.87 -10.07 8.66
N TYR A 214 -16.71 -10.45 7.70
CA TYR A 214 -17.55 -9.50 6.96
C TYR A 214 -19.04 -9.85 7.08
N VAL A 215 -19.88 -8.83 7.25
CA VAL A 215 -21.34 -8.98 7.35
C VAL A 215 -21.88 -9.82 6.17
N ASN A 216 -22.66 -10.86 6.48
CA ASN A 216 -23.23 -11.85 5.54
C ASN A 216 -22.23 -12.77 4.80
N GLU A 217 -20.95 -12.81 5.20
CA GLU A 217 -19.95 -13.72 4.62
C GLU A 217 -19.59 -14.82 5.63
N PRO A 218 -20.09 -16.05 5.47
CA PRO A 218 -19.90 -17.10 6.47
C PRO A 218 -18.45 -17.58 6.54
N LEU A 219 -17.97 -17.85 7.77
CA LEU A 219 -16.70 -18.53 8.01
C LEU A 219 -16.98 -19.96 8.50
N SER A 220 -16.15 -20.92 8.14
CA SER A 220 -16.26 -22.31 8.60
C SER A 220 -14.99 -22.71 9.33
N LEU A 221 -15.06 -22.83 10.66
CA LEU A 221 -13.94 -23.29 11.48
C LEU A 221 -13.66 -24.77 11.20
N VAL A 222 -12.38 -25.10 11.02
CA VAL A 222 -11.89 -26.48 11.14
C VAL A 222 -11.61 -26.74 12.62
N ILE A 223 -12.48 -27.53 13.24
CA ILE A 223 -12.41 -27.93 14.64
C ILE A 223 -11.98 -29.40 14.68
N VAL A 224 -10.88 -29.69 15.38
CA VAL A 224 -10.42 -31.05 15.64
C VAL A 224 -10.50 -31.26 17.14
N ASP A 225 -11.34 -32.19 17.56
CA ASP A 225 -11.36 -32.74 18.91
C ASP A 225 -11.15 -34.26 18.80
N LYS A 226 -10.00 -34.74 19.24
CA LYS A 226 -9.64 -36.17 19.25
C LYS A 226 -10.04 -36.88 20.54
N THR A 227 -10.48 -36.14 21.57
CA THR A 227 -11.09 -36.75 22.77
C THR A 227 -12.59 -36.98 22.58
N ASP A 228 -13.18 -36.43 21.51
CA ASP A 228 -14.57 -36.64 21.15
C ASP A 228 -14.90 -38.11 20.83
N ILE A 229 -15.98 -38.60 21.45
CA ILE A 229 -16.54 -39.93 21.27
C ILE A 229 -17.88 -39.90 20.50
N GLY A 230 -18.10 -38.84 19.71
CA GLY A 230 -19.31 -38.61 18.91
C GLY A 230 -20.36 -37.72 19.58
N ILE A 231 -19.94 -36.92 20.58
CA ILE A 231 -20.76 -35.94 21.29
C ILE A 231 -20.53 -34.53 20.72
N GLY A 232 -19.33 -34.24 20.21
CA GLY A 232 -18.94 -32.99 19.57
C GLY A 232 -18.56 -31.87 20.54
N VAL A 233 -18.65 -30.65 20.03
CA VAL A 233 -18.28 -29.41 20.72
C VAL A 233 -19.49 -28.51 20.96
N GLU A 234 -19.41 -27.67 22.00
CA GLU A 234 -20.33 -26.55 22.20
C GLU A 234 -19.71 -25.27 21.63
N CYS A 235 -20.43 -24.59 20.73
CA CYS A 235 -20.00 -23.32 20.13
C CYS A 235 -20.95 -22.19 20.55
N THR A 236 -20.38 -21.05 20.96
CA THR A 236 -21.14 -19.88 21.41
C THR A 236 -20.53 -18.58 20.92
N SER A 237 -21.37 -17.55 20.80
CA SER A 237 -21.00 -16.15 20.55
C SER A 237 -21.52 -15.32 21.73
N SER A 238 -20.70 -14.42 22.28
CA SER A 238 -21.09 -13.55 23.40
C SER A 238 -22.18 -12.54 23.00
N ASP A 239 -22.12 -12.03 21.77
CA ASP A 239 -23.14 -11.20 21.16
C ASP A 239 -23.66 -11.83 19.86
N LYS A 240 -24.87 -12.41 19.95
CA LYS A 240 -25.58 -13.04 18.82
C LYS A 240 -26.20 -12.04 17.84
N THR A 241 -26.18 -10.74 18.13
CA THR A 241 -26.60 -9.69 17.20
C THR A 241 -25.47 -9.29 16.25
N VAL A 242 -24.21 -9.41 16.69
CA VAL A 242 -23.01 -9.21 15.86
C VAL A 242 -22.73 -10.45 14.99
N ALA A 243 -22.67 -11.65 15.59
CA ALA A 243 -22.50 -12.90 14.85
C ALA A 243 -23.08 -14.12 15.57
N THR A 244 -23.52 -15.11 14.80
CA THR A 244 -23.94 -16.42 15.31
C THR A 244 -22.95 -17.52 14.90
N ILE A 245 -22.93 -18.63 15.63
CA ILE A 245 -22.10 -19.80 15.33
C ILE A 245 -22.89 -21.10 15.57
N THR A 246 -22.71 -22.11 14.72
CA THR A 246 -23.23 -23.47 14.92
C THR A 246 -22.23 -24.36 15.65
N ASN A 247 -22.68 -25.44 16.29
CA ASN A 247 -21.78 -26.46 16.87
C ASN A 247 -20.93 -27.22 15.82
N SER A 248 -21.18 -27.01 14.52
CA SER A 248 -20.33 -27.48 13.43
C SER A 248 -19.28 -26.45 12.99
N GLY A 249 -19.07 -25.38 13.76
CA GLY A 249 -18.06 -24.36 13.49
C GLY A 249 -18.42 -23.33 12.42
N VAL A 250 -19.67 -23.29 11.92
CA VAL A 250 -20.07 -22.30 10.90
C VAL A 250 -20.50 -21.01 11.59
N ILE A 251 -19.73 -19.94 11.36
CA ILE A 251 -19.99 -18.58 11.84
C ILE A 251 -20.76 -17.82 10.75
N THR A 252 -21.85 -17.17 11.15
CA THR A 252 -22.61 -16.24 10.30
C THR A 252 -22.53 -14.84 10.90
N PRO A 253 -21.73 -13.93 10.34
CA PRO A 253 -21.67 -12.52 10.76
C PRO A 253 -22.93 -11.76 10.31
N LEU A 254 -23.55 -11.00 11.21
CA LEU A 254 -24.87 -10.40 11.03
C LEU A 254 -24.87 -8.86 11.06
N ALA A 255 -24.02 -8.25 11.89
CA ALA A 255 -23.91 -6.79 12.03
C ALA A 255 -22.46 -6.39 12.36
N GLU A 256 -22.11 -5.13 12.12
CA GLU A 256 -20.81 -4.59 12.51
C GLU A 256 -20.62 -4.57 14.03
N GLY A 257 -19.40 -4.86 14.49
CA GLY A 257 -19.04 -4.88 15.91
C GLY A 257 -18.05 -5.98 16.25
N THR A 258 -17.84 -6.21 17.54
CA THR A 258 -16.92 -7.24 18.05
C THR A 258 -17.69 -8.20 18.96
N THR A 259 -17.49 -9.50 18.78
CA THR A 259 -18.05 -10.55 19.65
C THR A 259 -17.01 -11.63 19.93
N THR A 260 -17.04 -12.20 21.13
CA THR A 260 -16.17 -13.32 21.49
C THR A 260 -16.83 -14.63 21.07
N ILE A 261 -16.16 -15.41 20.23
CA ILE A 261 -16.52 -16.77 19.87
C ILE A 261 -15.83 -17.73 20.83
N LYS A 262 -16.56 -18.69 21.40
CA LYS A 262 -16.04 -19.76 22.27
C LYS A 262 -16.43 -21.12 21.70
N VAL A 263 -15.44 -21.98 21.50
CA VAL A 263 -15.57 -23.42 21.18
C VAL A 263 -15.08 -24.22 22.39
N GLN A 264 -15.83 -25.23 22.83
CA GLN A 264 -15.46 -26.07 23.98
C GLN A 264 -15.75 -27.54 23.70
N SER A 265 -14.80 -28.43 24.01
CA SER A 265 -15.05 -29.88 24.01
C SER A 265 -16.11 -30.24 25.05
N ILE A 266 -17.14 -30.99 24.65
CA ILE A 266 -18.15 -31.48 25.60
C ILE A 266 -17.58 -32.65 26.42
N THR A 267 -16.77 -33.50 25.80
CA THR A 267 -16.17 -34.69 26.43
C THR A 267 -15.04 -34.30 27.40
N THR A 268 -14.26 -33.27 27.09
CA THR A 268 -13.18 -32.78 27.96
C THR A 268 -13.29 -31.27 28.17
N PRO A 269 -14.17 -30.78 29.08
CA PRO A 269 -14.47 -29.35 29.21
C PRO A 269 -13.29 -28.42 29.55
N ALA A 270 -12.13 -28.93 29.94
CA ALA A 270 -10.91 -28.13 30.08
C ALA A 270 -10.35 -27.66 28.70
N LEU A 271 -10.66 -28.37 27.62
CA LEU A 271 -10.29 -28.02 26.25
C LEU A 271 -11.29 -26.99 25.71
N VAL A 272 -10.88 -25.72 25.73
CA VAL A 272 -11.70 -24.56 25.36
C VAL A 272 -10.89 -23.55 24.56
N ARG A 273 -11.53 -22.86 23.62
CA ARG A 273 -10.88 -21.87 22.74
C ARG A 273 -11.81 -20.67 22.49
N THR A 274 -11.44 -19.52 23.04
CA THR A 274 -12.07 -18.19 22.92
C THR A 274 -11.31 -17.20 22.02
N PHE A 275 -11.94 -16.57 21.03
CA PHE A 275 -11.27 -15.57 20.17
C PHE A 275 -12.22 -14.40 19.86
N GLN A 276 -11.66 -13.22 19.58
CA GLN A 276 -12.46 -12.07 19.16
C GLN A 276 -12.77 -12.16 17.68
N LEU A 277 -14.04 -12.06 17.32
CA LEU A 277 -14.50 -11.89 15.95
C LEU A 277 -14.84 -10.42 15.74
N VAL A 278 -14.09 -9.73 14.89
CA VAL A 278 -14.35 -8.34 14.49
C VAL A 278 -15.07 -8.35 13.16
N VAL A 279 -16.35 -7.97 13.17
CA VAL A 279 -17.20 -7.94 12.00
C VAL A 279 -17.27 -6.51 11.46
N GLY A 280 -16.92 -6.33 10.18
CA GLY A 280 -17.11 -5.07 9.47
C GLY A 280 -17.76 -5.28 8.09
N HIS A 281 -17.83 -4.22 7.29
CA HIS A 281 -18.08 -4.36 5.85
C HIS A 281 -16.80 -4.68 5.06
N LYS A 282 -16.93 -5.44 3.95
CA LYS A 282 -15.82 -5.55 2.98
C LYS A 282 -15.50 -4.14 2.46
N PRO A 283 -14.21 -3.72 2.44
CA PRO A 283 -13.84 -2.42 1.90
C PRO A 283 -14.24 -2.33 0.43
N LEU A 284 -14.70 -1.16 0.01
CA LEU A 284 -15.00 -0.90 -1.39
C LEU A 284 -13.72 -1.07 -2.22
N GLN A 285 -13.81 -1.77 -3.34
CA GLN A 285 -12.69 -1.96 -4.28
C GLN A 285 -12.85 -1.07 -5.51
N SER A 286 -14.07 -1.03 -6.05
CA SER A 286 -14.44 -0.16 -7.16
C SER A 286 -15.93 0.11 -7.14
N PHE A 287 -16.36 1.14 -7.85
CA PHE A 287 -17.75 1.39 -8.14
C PHE A 287 -17.89 2.11 -9.48
N SER A 288 -19.06 1.99 -10.10
CA SER A 288 -19.49 2.83 -11.22
C SER A 288 -20.71 3.63 -10.76
N PHE A 289 -20.99 4.75 -11.43
CA PHE A 289 -22.30 5.37 -11.31
C PHE A 289 -22.76 5.95 -12.64
N SER A 290 -24.07 6.00 -12.83
CA SER A 290 -24.72 6.53 -14.03
C SER A 290 -25.93 7.39 -13.66
N TYR A 291 -26.30 8.27 -14.57
CA TYR A 291 -27.33 9.27 -14.41
C TYR A 291 -28.06 9.46 -15.75
N PRO A 292 -29.32 9.94 -15.76
CA PRO A 292 -30.04 10.24 -17.00
C PRO A 292 -29.31 11.27 -17.89
N ASP A 293 -29.21 10.98 -19.19
CA ASP A 293 -28.55 11.84 -20.19
C ASP A 293 -29.26 13.19 -20.44
N ASN A 294 -30.51 13.33 -19.95
CA ASN A 294 -31.36 14.50 -20.17
C ASN A 294 -31.97 15.00 -18.86
N MET A 295 -31.15 15.62 -18.01
CA MET A 295 -31.64 16.36 -16.85
C MET A 295 -32.09 17.76 -17.28
N GLU A 296 -33.38 18.05 -17.09
CA GLU A 296 -33.97 19.37 -17.29
C GLU A 296 -34.08 20.11 -15.95
N THR A 297 -34.07 21.44 -16.02
CA THR A 297 -34.23 22.37 -14.87
C THR A 297 -35.44 22.05 -13.98
N SER A 298 -36.54 21.61 -14.59
CA SER A 298 -37.86 21.45 -13.96
C SER A 298 -38.37 20.00 -13.88
N GLY A 299 -37.56 19.01 -14.27
CA GLY A 299 -37.98 17.60 -14.35
C GLY A 299 -37.55 16.69 -13.19
N GLY A 300 -36.75 17.18 -12.24
CA GLY A 300 -36.19 16.39 -11.12
C GLY A 300 -37.13 16.26 -9.90
N PRO A 301 -36.83 15.38 -8.92
CA PRO A 301 -35.54 14.72 -8.66
C PRO A 301 -35.19 13.61 -9.64
N TYR A 302 -33.88 13.46 -9.90
CA TYR A 302 -33.30 12.40 -10.72
C TYR A 302 -32.53 11.41 -9.85
N ASP A 303 -32.69 10.11 -10.12
CA ASP A 303 -31.93 9.05 -9.46
C ASP A 303 -30.55 8.87 -10.11
N VAL A 304 -29.53 8.65 -9.27
CA VAL A 304 -28.17 8.26 -9.64
C VAL A 304 -27.99 6.80 -9.29
N ASN A 305 -27.84 5.96 -10.32
CA ASN A 305 -27.58 4.55 -10.14
C ASN A 305 -26.11 4.35 -9.76
N VAL A 306 -25.83 3.58 -8.72
CA VAL A 306 -24.46 3.22 -8.31
C VAL A 306 -24.33 1.71 -8.27
N GLU A 307 -23.37 1.18 -9.02
CA GLU A 307 -22.98 -0.23 -8.94
C GLU A 307 -21.71 -0.34 -8.11
N LEU A 308 -21.75 -1.16 -7.06
CA LEU A 308 -20.69 -1.25 -6.06
C LEU A 308 -20.01 -2.62 -6.15
N ASN A 309 -18.68 -2.63 -6.06
CA ASN A 309 -17.89 -3.85 -5.91
C ASN A 309 -17.07 -3.79 -4.61
N PRO A 310 -17.43 -4.56 -3.57
CA PRO A 310 -18.62 -5.43 -3.47
C PRO A 310 -19.91 -4.65 -3.16
N VAL A 311 -21.06 -5.23 -3.50
CA VAL A 311 -22.41 -4.63 -3.33
C VAL A 311 -22.71 -4.24 -1.87
N SER A 312 -22.10 -4.93 -0.91
CA SER A 312 -22.23 -4.68 0.53
C SER A 312 -21.70 -3.31 0.99
N ALA A 313 -20.84 -2.65 0.21
CA ALA A 313 -20.15 -1.41 0.62
C ALA A 313 -21.01 -0.13 0.49
N LYS A 314 -22.34 -0.24 0.41
CA LYS A 314 -23.25 0.90 0.14
C LYS A 314 -23.13 2.04 1.17
N ASN A 315 -22.89 1.71 2.43
CA ASN A 315 -22.76 2.71 3.49
C ASN A 315 -21.45 3.51 3.42
N ASP A 316 -20.48 3.08 2.60
CA ASP A 316 -19.17 3.72 2.45
C ASP A 316 -19.17 4.86 1.42
N ILE A 317 -20.06 4.85 0.42
CA ILE A 317 -20.12 5.91 -0.60
C ILE A 317 -20.68 7.23 -0.05
N ARG A 318 -19.97 8.32 -0.33
CA ARG A 318 -20.41 9.70 -0.14
C ARG A 318 -20.49 10.39 -1.48
N PHE A 319 -21.45 11.32 -1.61
CA PHE A 319 -21.59 12.19 -2.76
C PHE A 319 -21.41 13.64 -2.32
N GLU A 320 -20.68 14.41 -3.12
CA GLU A 320 -20.50 15.84 -2.94
C GLU A 320 -20.61 16.61 -4.26
N LEU A 321 -21.08 17.86 -4.17
CA LEU A 321 -20.96 18.82 -5.25
C LEU A 321 -19.56 19.36 -5.20
N VAL A 322 -18.79 19.07 -6.24
CA VAL A 322 -17.38 19.50 -6.37
C VAL A 322 -17.35 21.02 -6.54
N GLU A 323 -18.26 21.55 -7.35
CA GLU A 323 -18.50 22.99 -7.45
C GLU A 323 -19.85 23.36 -6.83
N PRO A 324 -19.90 24.31 -5.87
CA PRO A 324 -21.15 24.88 -5.38
C PRO A 324 -21.69 25.89 -6.39
N THR A 325 -22.03 25.43 -7.58
CA THR A 325 -22.90 26.21 -8.46
C THR A 325 -24.28 26.26 -7.83
N SER A 326 -24.98 27.39 -7.95
CA SER A 326 -26.30 27.58 -7.35
C SER A 326 -27.44 26.83 -8.06
N ILE A 327 -27.07 25.73 -8.72
CA ILE A 327 -27.76 25.00 -9.80
C ILE A 327 -28.27 23.63 -9.34
N LEU A 328 -27.51 22.92 -8.49
CA LEU A 328 -27.89 21.60 -7.99
C LEU A 328 -28.01 21.55 -6.47
N THR A 329 -28.71 20.55 -5.97
CA THR A 329 -28.64 20.09 -4.58
C THR A 329 -28.65 18.56 -4.55
N LEU A 330 -27.65 17.97 -3.90
CA LEU A 330 -27.59 16.53 -3.69
C LEU A 330 -28.34 16.14 -2.42
N ARG A 331 -28.99 14.96 -2.45
CA ARG A 331 -29.48 14.28 -1.25
C ARG A 331 -28.60 13.03 -1.01
N PRO A 332 -27.54 13.14 -0.19
CA PRO A 332 -26.44 12.15 -0.17
C PRO A 332 -26.86 10.73 0.22
N LEU A 333 -27.93 10.58 1.00
CA LEU A 333 -28.38 9.29 1.55
C LEU A 333 -29.25 8.44 0.59
N ASN A 334 -29.79 9.05 -0.47
CA ASN A 334 -30.77 8.41 -1.35
C ASN A 334 -30.29 8.24 -2.80
N GLY A 335 -29.09 8.73 -3.14
CA GLY A 335 -28.62 8.73 -4.54
C GLY A 335 -29.46 9.62 -5.45
N GLN A 336 -29.92 10.78 -4.96
CA GLN A 336 -30.79 11.69 -5.73
C GLN A 336 -30.18 13.07 -5.95
N VAL A 337 -30.33 13.55 -7.19
CA VAL A 337 -29.95 14.88 -7.66
C VAL A 337 -31.21 15.73 -7.83
N ILE A 338 -31.23 16.91 -7.24
CA ILE A 338 -32.27 17.93 -7.46
C ILE A 338 -31.66 19.08 -8.22
N VAL A 339 -32.32 19.48 -9.32
CA VAL A 339 -31.98 20.68 -10.09
C VAL A 339 -32.78 21.86 -9.53
N ASN A 340 -32.13 23.01 -9.37
CA ASN A 340 -32.66 24.20 -8.67
C ASN A 340 -32.97 25.35 -9.66
N ASP A 341 -33.72 25.07 -10.73
CA ASP A 341 -34.19 26.07 -11.71
C ASP A 341 -33.08 26.94 -12.34
N LYS A 342 -31.85 26.42 -12.47
CA LYS A 342 -30.74 27.12 -13.13
C LYS A 342 -30.01 26.23 -14.11
N ILE A 343 -29.32 26.91 -15.02
CA ILE A 343 -28.58 26.35 -16.14
C ILE A 343 -27.11 26.22 -15.79
N GLY A 344 -26.49 25.15 -16.28
CA GLY A 344 -25.04 25.02 -16.41
C GLY A 344 -24.58 23.58 -16.28
N PHE A 345 -23.26 23.41 -16.24
CA PHE A 345 -22.65 22.16 -15.83
C PHE A 345 -22.57 22.11 -14.31
N ALA A 346 -22.72 20.91 -13.75
CA ALA A 346 -22.48 20.68 -12.33
C ALA A 346 -21.79 19.33 -12.14
N LYS A 347 -20.66 19.35 -11.42
CA LYS A 347 -19.86 18.16 -11.21
C LYS A 347 -20.18 17.49 -9.87
N ILE A 348 -20.50 16.20 -9.95
CA ILE A 348 -20.63 15.31 -8.79
C ILE A 348 -19.35 14.51 -8.64
N ARG A 349 -18.84 14.46 -7.41
CA ARG A 349 -17.86 13.46 -6.98
C ARG A 349 -18.57 12.46 -6.07
N ALA A 350 -18.40 11.20 -6.39
CA ALA A 350 -18.69 10.10 -5.49
C ALA A 350 -17.35 9.56 -4.98
N TYR A 351 -17.27 9.19 -3.70
CA TYR A 351 -16.03 8.69 -3.09
C TYR A 351 -16.33 7.74 -1.92
N SER A 352 -15.42 6.81 -1.65
CA SER A 352 -15.43 5.99 -0.43
C SER A 352 -15.02 6.83 0.78
N GLN A 353 -15.78 6.76 1.88
CA GLN A 353 -15.43 7.40 3.14
C GLN A 353 -14.21 6.72 3.79
N SER A 354 -14.12 5.38 3.71
CA SER A 354 -13.03 4.58 4.27
C SER A 354 -11.71 4.73 3.49
N ASN A 355 -11.78 4.97 2.18
CA ASN A 355 -10.64 5.25 1.32
C ASN A 355 -10.99 6.31 0.25
N PRO A 356 -10.82 7.62 0.53
CA PRO A 356 -11.16 8.70 -0.40
C PRO A 356 -10.45 8.69 -1.75
N ASN A 357 -9.41 7.86 -1.94
CA ASN A 357 -8.76 7.66 -3.24
C ASN A 357 -9.58 6.77 -4.19
N ILE A 358 -10.58 6.05 -3.68
CA ILE A 358 -11.55 5.31 -4.50
C ILE A 358 -12.71 6.26 -4.76
N GLU A 359 -12.60 6.98 -5.87
CA GLU A 359 -13.53 8.02 -6.28
C GLU A 359 -13.89 7.91 -7.76
N ALA A 360 -15.01 8.51 -8.12
CA ALA A 360 -15.44 8.68 -9.50
C ALA A 360 -16.11 10.05 -9.67
N HIS A 361 -16.03 10.57 -10.88
CA HIS A 361 -16.40 11.94 -11.23
C HIS A 361 -17.37 11.94 -12.40
N ALA A 362 -18.42 12.75 -12.32
CA ALA A 362 -19.34 12.99 -13.43
C ALA A 362 -19.60 14.48 -13.61
N VAL A 363 -19.58 14.94 -14.86
CA VAL A 363 -20.08 16.26 -15.25
C VAL A 363 -21.51 16.06 -15.73
N ILE A 364 -22.48 16.53 -14.95
CA ILE A 364 -23.87 16.59 -15.39
C ILE A 364 -24.03 17.86 -16.23
N GLU A 365 -24.35 17.68 -17.51
CA GLU A 365 -24.93 18.73 -18.34
C GLU A 365 -26.42 18.79 -18.06
N ILE A 366 -26.92 19.95 -17.64
CA ILE A 366 -28.35 20.20 -17.49
C ILE A 366 -28.83 20.75 -18.82
N ASN A 367 -29.54 19.90 -19.57
CA ASN A 367 -30.08 20.26 -20.87
C ASN A 367 -31.17 21.32 -20.71
N PHE A 368 -31.15 22.27 -21.65
CA PHE A 368 -32.05 23.40 -21.66
C PHE A 368 -33.42 22.96 -22.16
N SER A 369 -34.49 23.36 -21.47
CA SER A 369 -35.72 23.62 -22.22
C SER A 369 -35.50 24.88 -23.08
N MET A 370 -36.15 24.96 -24.24
CA MET A 370 -36.13 26.15 -25.09
C MET A 370 -36.56 27.43 -24.33
N VAL A 371 -37.41 27.28 -23.30
CA VAL A 371 -37.84 28.38 -22.42
C VAL A 371 -36.71 28.84 -21.50
N ASP A 372 -35.95 27.93 -20.90
CA ASP A 372 -34.87 28.25 -19.98
C ASP A 372 -33.72 28.97 -20.69
N LEU A 373 -33.36 28.51 -21.89
CA LEU A 373 -32.37 29.20 -22.72
C LEU A 373 -32.81 30.65 -22.97
N ILE A 374 -34.05 30.86 -23.42
CA ILE A 374 -34.55 32.21 -23.73
C ILE A 374 -34.61 33.10 -22.47
N ASN A 375 -34.95 32.53 -21.31
CA ASN A 375 -34.90 33.23 -20.03
C ASN A 375 -33.46 33.59 -19.62
N TYR A 376 -32.48 32.70 -19.85
CA TYR A 376 -31.06 33.00 -19.64
C TYR A 376 -30.57 34.06 -20.63
N LEU A 377 -30.99 34.03 -21.90
CA LEU A 377 -30.59 35.03 -22.90
C LEU A 377 -31.12 36.43 -22.54
N ASN A 378 -32.30 36.53 -21.92
CA ASN A 378 -32.83 37.82 -21.46
C ASN A 378 -31.84 38.56 -20.54
N GLN A 379 -31.68 39.88 -20.74
CA GLN A 379 -31.02 40.74 -19.75
C GLN A 379 -32.11 41.49 -18.96
N PRO A 380 -32.36 41.15 -17.68
CA PRO A 380 -33.39 41.81 -16.89
C PRO A 380 -33.05 43.28 -16.59
N LEU A 381 -31.78 43.66 -16.68
CA LEU A 381 -31.28 45.01 -16.48
C LEU A 381 -30.23 45.34 -17.54
N THR A 382 -30.45 46.39 -18.34
CA THR A 382 -29.47 46.78 -19.36
C THR A 382 -28.27 47.47 -18.71
N VAL A 383 -27.07 47.01 -19.05
CA VAL A 383 -25.82 47.64 -18.62
C VAL A 383 -25.72 49.08 -19.16
N ALA A 384 -25.20 50.03 -18.38
CA ALA A 384 -24.89 51.39 -18.85
C ALA A 384 -23.72 51.99 -18.07
N GLN A 385 -22.66 52.40 -18.76
CA GLN A 385 -21.51 53.08 -18.15
C GLN A 385 -20.76 53.92 -19.16
N ASN A 386 -19.95 54.85 -18.68
CA ASN A 386 -18.98 55.57 -19.50
C ASN A 386 -17.66 54.77 -19.58
N ILE A 387 -17.11 54.57 -20.78
CA ILE A 387 -15.85 53.81 -20.98
C ILE A 387 -14.76 54.70 -21.54
N MET A 388 -13.56 54.54 -20.99
CA MET A 388 -12.31 55.11 -21.51
C MET A 388 -11.74 54.25 -22.65
N LEU A 389 -11.61 54.81 -23.86
CA LEU A 389 -11.06 54.08 -25.03
C LEU A 389 -9.53 54.08 -25.02
N ILE A 390 -8.90 52.91 -25.22
CA ILE A 390 -7.45 52.71 -25.06
C ILE A 390 -6.76 52.48 -26.41
N GLY A 391 -6.44 53.57 -27.12
CA GLY A 391 -5.65 53.56 -28.37
C GLY A 391 -4.26 54.19 -28.20
N TRP A 392 -3.31 53.88 -29.09
CA TRP A 392 -1.93 54.40 -29.08
C TRP A 392 -1.87 55.93 -29.06
N GLN A 393 -2.87 56.60 -29.67
CA GLN A 393 -3.03 58.06 -29.70
C GLN A 393 -3.13 58.67 -28.28
N THR A 394 -3.49 57.86 -27.28
CA THR A 394 -3.84 58.31 -25.92
C THR A 394 -2.85 57.86 -24.84
N VAL A 395 -2.01 56.86 -25.11
CA VAL A 395 -1.07 56.28 -24.11
C VAL A 395 -0.06 57.30 -23.58
N ASN A 396 0.25 58.35 -24.36
CA ASN A 396 1.20 59.40 -24.02
C ASN A 396 0.56 60.79 -23.83
N ASN A 397 -0.78 60.91 -23.86
CA ASN A 397 -1.43 62.23 -23.93
C ASN A 397 -2.85 62.21 -23.30
N PRO A 398 -3.02 62.66 -22.04
CA PRO A 398 -4.34 62.72 -21.39
C PRO A 398 -5.12 64.00 -21.78
N PRO A 399 -6.47 63.98 -21.72
CA PRO A 399 -7.33 62.87 -21.31
C PRO A 399 -7.75 61.95 -22.47
N HIS A 400 -7.92 60.66 -22.17
CA HIS A 400 -8.52 59.68 -23.07
C HIS A 400 -9.98 60.08 -23.43
N PRO A 401 -10.46 59.77 -24.64
CA PRO A 401 -11.87 59.95 -24.97
C PRO A 401 -12.73 58.96 -24.17
N VAL A 402 -13.83 59.49 -23.65
CA VAL A 402 -14.83 58.75 -22.88
C VAL A 402 -16.13 58.78 -23.66
N GLU A 403 -16.67 57.61 -23.99
CA GLU A 403 -17.95 57.47 -24.68
C GLU A 403 -18.97 56.75 -23.79
N PRO A 404 -20.27 57.11 -23.85
CA PRO A 404 -21.32 56.40 -23.14
C PRO A 404 -21.59 55.06 -23.83
N MET A 405 -21.42 53.96 -23.11
CA MET A 405 -21.72 52.62 -23.58
C MET A 405 -23.05 52.13 -22.98
N TYR A 406 -24.05 51.92 -23.82
CA TYR A 406 -25.31 51.28 -23.47
C TYR A 406 -25.25 49.78 -23.76
N GLY A 407 -25.91 48.95 -22.97
CA GLY A 407 -26.08 47.52 -23.20
C GLY A 407 -27.27 47.20 -24.10
N SER A 408 -27.59 45.93 -24.27
CA SER A 408 -28.76 45.48 -25.05
C SER A 408 -29.76 44.78 -24.12
N ILE A 409 -31.04 44.70 -24.50
CA ILE A 409 -32.08 44.05 -23.67
C ILE A 409 -31.95 42.52 -23.64
N ASN A 410 -31.06 41.95 -24.45
CA ASN A 410 -30.77 40.53 -24.53
C ASN A 410 -29.26 40.30 -24.68
N LYS A 411 -28.77 39.13 -24.25
CA LYS A 411 -27.37 38.69 -24.42
C LYS A 411 -27.10 38.32 -25.88
N TYR A 412 -28.04 37.61 -26.50
CA TYR A 412 -27.99 37.27 -27.92
C TYR A 412 -28.13 38.53 -28.78
N LEU A 413 -27.28 38.66 -29.79
CA LEU A 413 -27.35 39.68 -30.81
C LEU A 413 -28.26 39.19 -31.95
N PHE A 414 -29.36 39.90 -32.21
CA PHE A 414 -30.30 39.55 -33.28
C PHE A 414 -29.85 39.98 -34.68
N ASP A 415 -28.65 40.56 -34.82
CA ASP A 415 -28.06 40.80 -36.13
C ASP A 415 -27.56 39.50 -36.77
N GLU A 416 -27.63 39.44 -38.10
CA GLU A 416 -27.01 38.38 -38.91
C GLU A 416 -25.50 38.26 -38.63
N HIS A 417 -24.98 37.04 -38.62
CA HIS A 417 -23.55 36.78 -38.58
C HIS A 417 -22.91 37.05 -39.94
N ARG A 418 -22.65 38.33 -40.23
CA ARG A 418 -22.07 38.78 -41.50
C ARG A 418 -20.54 38.89 -41.42
N VAL A 419 -19.87 38.07 -42.22
CA VAL A 419 -18.42 38.10 -42.46
C VAL A 419 -18.15 38.54 -43.91
N VAL A 420 -17.26 39.52 -44.09
CA VAL A 420 -16.77 40.00 -45.38
C VAL A 420 -15.34 39.49 -45.59
N TYR A 421 -15.04 38.94 -46.76
CA TYR A 421 -13.71 38.38 -47.05
C TYR A 421 -12.81 39.37 -47.78
N ASN A 422 -11.63 39.63 -47.23
CA ASN A 422 -10.62 40.53 -47.77
C ASN A 422 -9.23 39.89 -47.62
N TRP A 423 -9.04 38.75 -48.29
CA TRP A 423 -7.87 37.90 -48.13
C TRP A 423 -6.54 38.65 -48.36
N MET A 424 -5.61 38.48 -47.42
CA MET A 424 -4.22 38.89 -47.58
C MET A 424 -3.61 38.23 -48.82
N LYS A 425 -2.80 38.99 -49.55
CA LYS A 425 -2.12 38.48 -50.74
C LYS A 425 -0.89 37.66 -50.33
N PRO A 426 -0.65 36.49 -50.96
CA PRO A 426 0.64 35.81 -50.92
C PRO A 426 1.78 36.79 -51.28
N GLY A 427 2.93 36.63 -50.62
CA GLY A 427 4.06 37.56 -50.69
C GLY A 427 3.95 38.85 -49.85
N THR A 428 2.82 39.14 -49.18
CA THR A 428 2.80 40.19 -48.13
C THR A 428 3.59 39.68 -46.91
N VAL A 429 4.46 40.51 -46.32
CA VAL A 429 5.40 40.06 -45.27
C VAL A 429 4.71 39.48 -44.03
N GLY A 430 3.56 40.04 -43.62
CA GLY A 430 2.74 39.48 -42.54
C GLY A 430 1.92 38.24 -42.92
N TYR A 431 1.95 37.80 -44.19
CA TYR A 431 1.27 36.58 -44.65
C TYR A 431 2.23 35.39 -44.61
N VAL A 432 1.82 34.34 -43.90
CA VAL A 432 2.68 33.16 -43.69
C VAL A 432 2.39 32.11 -44.75
N GLU A 433 3.29 32.00 -45.73
CA GLU A 433 3.24 30.93 -46.72
C GLU A 433 3.71 29.59 -46.14
N TYR A 434 2.98 28.52 -46.42
CA TYR A 434 3.42 27.15 -46.16
C TYR A 434 3.92 26.55 -47.47
N GLU A 435 5.20 26.18 -47.55
CA GLU A 435 5.79 25.62 -48.78
C GLU A 435 5.10 24.31 -49.19
N THR A 436 4.81 23.42 -48.24
CA THR A 436 3.98 22.21 -48.40
C THR A 436 3.40 21.76 -47.06
N GLY A 437 2.12 22.00 -46.77
CA GLY A 437 1.52 21.52 -45.51
C GLY A 437 0.00 21.74 -45.38
N SER A 438 -0.64 20.87 -44.61
CA SER A 438 -2.01 21.06 -44.11
C SER A 438 -2.09 22.27 -43.17
N PRO A 439 -3.26 22.93 -43.02
CA PRO A 439 -3.45 23.97 -42.01
C PRO A 439 -3.18 23.44 -40.60
N ASN A 440 -2.69 24.32 -39.72
CA ASN A 440 -2.55 24.03 -38.29
C ASN A 440 -3.94 23.80 -37.67
N PRO A 441 -4.06 22.96 -36.62
CA PRO A 441 -5.29 22.87 -35.85
C PRO A 441 -5.56 24.21 -35.15
N VAL A 442 -6.79 24.70 -35.25
CA VAL A 442 -7.26 25.83 -34.44
C VAL A 442 -7.53 25.30 -33.03
N MET A 443 -6.76 25.79 -32.06
CA MET A 443 -6.88 25.37 -30.66
C MET A 443 -7.40 26.49 -29.75
N PHE A 444 -7.33 27.74 -30.22
CA PHE A 444 -7.65 28.93 -29.44
C PHE A 444 -8.29 30.03 -30.31
N VAL A 445 -8.93 30.99 -29.65
CA VAL A 445 -9.34 32.27 -30.26
C VAL A 445 -8.72 33.39 -29.42
N THR A 446 -8.03 34.34 -30.04
CA THR A 446 -7.37 35.45 -29.33
C THR A 446 -8.07 36.76 -29.62
N VAL A 447 -8.64 37.37 -28.58
CA VAL A 447 -9.24 38.69 -28.66
C VAL A 447 -8.18 39.77 -28.47
N HIS A 448 -8.25 40.80 -29.32
CA HIS A 448 -7.47 42.02 -29.27
C HIS A 448 -8.39 43.24 -29.33
N ASP A 449 -7.87 44.41 -28.94
CA ASP A 449 -8.43 45.69 -29.38
C ASP A 449 -7.50 46.23 -30.46
N VAL A 450 -8.08 46.81 -31.51
CA VAL A 450 -7.32 47.55 -32.52
C VAL A 450 -6.42 48.59 -31.86
N GLY A 451 -5.23 48.79 -32.41
CA GLY A 451 -4.21 49.63 -31.77
C GLY A 451 -4.63 51.10 -31.57
N GLY A 452 -5.63 51.60 -32.29
CA GLY A 452 -6.05 53.01 -32.28
C GLY A 452 -7.53 53.23 -31.95
N ASN A 453 -7.92 54.46 -31.63
CA ASN A 453 -9.32 54.84 -31.34
C ASN A 453 -9.84 56.06 -32.13
N ALA A 454 -9.21 56.40 -33.25
CA ALA A 454 -9.62 57.52 -34.09
C ALA A 454 -10.97 57.26 -34.81
N ALA A 455 -11.73 58.33 -35.08
CA ALA A 455 -12.93 58.23 -35.89
C ALA A 455 -12.56 57.79 -37.31
N GLY A 456 -13.15 56.68 -37.78
CA GLY A 456 -12.85 56.07 -39.08
C GLY A 456 -11.93 54.84 -39.04
N GLU A 457 -11.43 54.42 -37.87
CA GLU A 457 -10.74 53.11 -37.69
C GLU A 457 -11.76 51.95 -37.62
N THR A 458 -12.58 51.80 -38.67
CA THR A 458 -13.61 50.75 -38.84
C THR A 458 -12.99 49.39 -39.19
N ALA A 459 -13.79 48.31 -39.15
CA ALA A 459 -13.33 46.98 -39.49
C ALA A 459 -12.81 46.88 -40.93
N GLU A 460 -13.48 47.55 -41.89
CA GLU A 460 -12.98 47.67 -43.27
C GLU A 460 -11.62 48.39 -43.33
N ALA A 461 -11.48 49.54 -42.66
CA ALA A 461 -10.27 50.35 -42.72
C ALA A 461 -9.06 49.60 -42.14
N ILE A 462 -9.27 48.91 -41.02
CA ILE A 462 -8.24 48.10 -40.34
C ILE A 462 -7.96 46.81 -41.11
N SER A 463 -8.97 46.13 -41.67
CA SER A 463 -8.77 44.99 -42.58
C SER A 463 -7.93 45.36 -43.81
N ASN A 464 -8.16 46.55 -44.39
CA ASN A 464 -7.35 47.08 -45.49
C ASN A 464 -5.92 47.46 -45.06
N TYR A 465 -5.74 47.88 -43.80
CA TYR A 465 -4.41 48.09 -43.21
C TYR A 465 -3.66 46.76 -43.03
N CYS A 466 -4.31 45.68 -42.58
CA CYS A 466 -3.73 44.33 -42.53
C CYS A 466 -3.20 43.89 -43.90
N ASN A 467 -3.93 44.20 -44.98
CA ASN A 467 -3.54 43.85 -46.34
C ASN A 467 -2.43 44.74 -46.94
N SER A 468 -2.06 45.84 -46.29
CA SER A 468 -1.09 46.82 -46.80
C SER A 468 0.13 47.06 -45.91
N ASN A 469 0.11 46.63 -44.64
CA ASN A 469 1.28 46.64 -43.77
C ASN A 469 2.02 45.28 -43.78
N ALA A 470 3.35 45.35 -43.73
CA ALA A 470 4.28 44.24 -43.66
C ALA A 470 4.51 43.71 -42.22
N GLU A 471 4.19 44.48 -41.17
CA GLU A 471 4.73 44.24 -39.82
C GLU A 471 3.80 43.50 -38.84
N VAL A 472 2.50 43.40 -39.14
CA VAL A 472 1.49 42.73 -38.31
C VAL A 472 0.42 42.05 -39.17
N SER A 473 -0.24 41.02 -38.65
CA SER A 473 -1.37 40.39 -39.32
C SER A 473 -2.29 39.64 -38.35
N TYR A 474 -3.57 39.53 -38.69
CA TYR A 474 -4.62 38.91 -37.89
C TYR A 474 -5.66 38.26 -38.81
N HIS A 475 -6.48 37.37 -38.24
CA HIS A 475 -7.48 36.64 -39.01
C HIS A 475 -8.70 37.50 -39.29
N TYR A 476 -9.15 38.28 -38.30
CA TYR A 476 -10.35 39.10 -38.40
C TYR A 476 -10.18 40.51 -37.82
N THR A 477 -11.04 41.42 -38.27
CA THR A 477 -11.41 42.65 -37.57
C THR A 477 -12.92 42.75 -37.43
N VAL A 478 -13.43 43.29 -36.32
CA VAL A 478 -14.88 43.43 -36.05
C VAL A 478 -15.21 44.83 -35.56
N ASP A 479 -16.27 45.43 -36.10
CA ASP A 479 -16.89 46.66 -35.59
C ASP A 479 -18.37 46.46 -35.26
N ASP A 480 -19.09 47.56 -35.02
CA ASP A 480 -20.50 47.57 -34.69
C ASP A 480 -21.41 47.16 -35.87
N SER A 481 -20.88 47.15 -37.10
CA SER A 481 -21.62 46.89 -38.33
C SER A 481 -21.34 45.51 -38.94
N GLU A 482 -20.09 45.06 -38.98
CA GLU A 482 -19.69 43.81 -39.66
C GLU A 482 -18.35 43.24 -39.15
N ALA A 483 -18.04 42.01 -39.56
CA ALA A 483 -16.73 41.39 -39.38
C ALA A 483 -16.03 41.23 -40.73
N TRP A 484 -14.72 41.46 -40.78
CA TRP A 484 -13.86 41.30 -41.96
C TRP A 484 -12.83 40.21 -41.71
N GLN A 485 -12.67 39.26 -42.63
CA GLN A 485 -11.67 38.19 -42.56
C GLN A 485 -10.52 38.44 -43.54
N ASN A 486 -9.28 38.39 -43.04
CA ASN A 486 -8.05 38.61 -43.79
C ASN A 486 -7.24 37.32 -44.03
N ILE A 487 -7.34 36.32 -43.15
CA ILE A 487 -6.54 35.08 -43.21
C ILE A 487 -7.42 33.86 -42.88
N GLU A 488 -7.22 32.76 -43.60
CA GLU A 488 -7.95 31.50 -43.34
C GLU A 488 -7.60 30.88 -41.98
N HIS A 489 -8.58 30.23 -41.35
CA HIS A 489 -8.37 29.42 -40.14
C HIS A 489 -7.23 28.40 -40.33
N GLY A 490 -6.34 28.29 -39.34
CA GLY A 490 -5.20 27.37 -39.35
C GLY A 490 -3.96 27.84 -40.12
N ARG A 491 -3.97 29.06 -40.69
CA ARG A 491 -2.74 29.75 -41.08
C ARG A 491 -2.19 30.56 -39.91
N ALA A 492 -0.88 30.60 -39.76
CA ALA A 492 -0.26 31.46 -38.75
C ALA A 492 -0.42 32.95 -39.11
N ALA A 493 -0.57 33.80 -38.09
CA ALA A 493 -0.73 35.24 -38.22
C ALA A 493 0.03 35.98 -37.10
N TRP A 494 0.49 37.21 -37.36
CA TRP A 494 1.40 37.97 -36.51
C TRP A 494 0.65 38.89 -35.52
N HIS A 495 -0.19 38.31 -34.66
CA HIS A 495 -1.05 39.06 -33.74
C HIS A 495 -0.70 38.93 -32.26
N ALA A 496 -0.10 37.83 -31.82
CA ALA A 496 0.04 37.46 -30.39
C ALA A 496 1.44 37.70 -29.79
N GLY A 497 2.42 38.11 -30.59
CA GLY A 497 3.77 38.47 -30.10
C GLY A 497 4.62 37.33 -29.51
N CYS A 498 4.22 36.06 -29.69
CA CYS A 498 4.89 34.88 -29.13
C CYS A 498 5.93 34.21 -30.04
N GLY A 499 6.41 34.94 -31.05
CA GLY A 499 7.22 34.40 -32.15
C GLY A 499 6.40 33.51 -33.09
N GLN A 500 7.07 32.92 -34.07
CA GLN A 500 6.47 31.94 -34.99
C GLN A 500 7.14 30.57 -34.84
N ASN A 501 6.62 29.60 -35.58
CA ASN A 501 7.12 28.24 -35.71
C ASN A 501 6.75 27.38 -34.49
N LEU A 502 5.94 26.36 -34.77
CA LEU A 502 5.57 25.29 -33.83
C LEU A 502 6.77 24.47 -33.33
N SER A 503 7.98 24.66 -33.87
CA SER A 503 9.21 24.16 -33.26
C SER A 503 9.28 24.59 -31.79
N GLY A 504 9.25 23.60 -30.90
CA GLY A 504 9.23 23.82 -29.45
C GLY A 504 7.89 24.23 -28.86
N PHE A 505 6.78 24.24 -29.61
CA PHE A 505 5.45 24.21 -29.00
C PHE A 505 5.12 22.79 -28.54
N SER A 506 4.67 22.67 -27.31
CA SER A 506 4.17 21.43 -26.71
C SER A 506 3.11 21.74 -25.66
N TYR A 507 2.22 20.76 -25.50
CA TYR A 507 1.38 20.67 -24.32
C TYR A 507 2.21 20.10 -23.17
N LEU A 508 2.34 20.88 -22.10
CA LEU A 508 3.19 20.59 -20.95
C LEU A 508 2.33 20.02 -19.81
N ASP A 509 2.48 18.72 -19.55
CA ASP A 509 1.90 18.07 -18.36
C ASP A 509 2.59 18.60 -17.11
N THR A 510 1.82 19.16 -16.19
CA THR A 510 2.35 19.73 -14.95
C THR A 510 2.65 18.65 -13.90
N GLY A 511 2.12 17.43 -14.06
CA GLY A 511 2.15 16.37 -13.08
C GLY A 511 1.24 16.60 -11.87
N ILE A 512 0.46 17.68 -11.86
CA ILE A 512 -0.49 18.02 -10.80
C ILE A 512 -1.90 17.64 -11.28
N PRO A 513 -2.66 16.81 -10.53
CA PRO A 513 -4.04 16.46 -10.87
C PRO A 513 -4.92 17.69 -11.10
N TYR A 514 -5.82 17.61 -12.08
CA TYR A 514 -6.72 18.71 -12.44
C TYR A 514 -7.82 18.89 -11.39
N ASP A 515 -7.64 19.88 -10.52
CA ASP A 515 -8.70 20.37 -9.65
C ASP A 515 -9.66 21.25 -10.46
N ILE A 516 -10.73 20.63 -10.94
CA ILE A 516 -11.80 21.28 -11.69
C ILE A 516 -12.46 22.45 -10.94
N THR A 517 -12.49 22.41 -9.60
CA THR A 517 -12.99 23.55 -8.77
C THR A 517 -12.12 24.80 -8.92
N ARG A 518 -10.91 24.63 -9.46
CA ARG A 518 -9.91 25.65 -9.71
C ARG A 518 -9.39 25.56 -11.14
N ALA A 519 -10.29 25.60 -12.12
CA ALA A 519 -9.95 25.68 -13.54
C ALA A 519 -8.90 26.78 -13.85
N ARG A 520 -8.89 27.88 -13.08
CA ARG A 520 -7.75 28.79 -12.94
C ARG A 520 -7.01 28.50 -11.62
N PRO A 521 -5.93 27.70 -11.62
CA PRO A 521 -5.24 27.32 -10.39
C PRO A 521 -4.47 28.48 -9.78
N ALA A 522 -4.23 28.40 -8.46
CA ALA A 522 -3.34 29.34 -7.80
C ALA A 522 -1.88 29.04 -8.16
N VAL A 523 -1.22 29.93 -8.89
CA VAL A 523 0.17 29.72 -9.35
C VAL A 523 1.20 30.53 -8.58
N ASP A 524 2.40 29.98 -8.42
CA ASP A 524 3.59 30.67 -7.91
C ASP A 524 4.88 30.05 -8.49
N VAL A 525 6.05 30.44 -7.97
CA VAL A 525 7.35 29.87 -8.38
C VAL A 525 8.12 29.35 -7.18
N SER A 526 8.56 28.10 -7.24
CA SER A 526 9.41 27.48 -6.22
C SER A 526 10.79 28.14 -6.15
N THR A 527 11.47 27.97 -5.02
CA THR A 527 12.81 28.53 -4.79
C THR A 527 13.87 28.04 -5.79
N ASP A 528 13.67 26.89 -6.43
CA ASP A 528 14.54 26.34 -7.48
C ASP A 528 14.02 26.50 -8.92
N GLY A 529 12.98 27.33 -9.10
CA GLY A 529 12.55 27.85 -10.41
C GLY A 529 11.50 27.02 -11.14
N TYR A 530 10.79 26.12 -10.45
CA TYR A 530 9.66 25.39 -11.01
C TYR A 530 8.36 26.15 -10.73
N LEU A 531 7.43 26.08 -11.68
CA LEU A 531 6.06 26.52 -11.49
C LEU A 531 5.41 25.72 -10.35
N THR A 532 4.70 26.38 -9.46
CA THR A 532 3.80 25.72 -8.50
C THR A 532 2.34 25.94 -8.90
N ILE A 533 1.50 24.96 -8.61
CA ILE A 533 0.07 24.92 -8.94
C ILE A 533 -0.67 24.47 -7.67
N ASN A 534 -1.60 25.29 -7.20
CA ASN A 534 -2.32 25.11 -5.94
C ASN A 534 -1.42 24.94 -4.69
N GLY A 535 -0.16 25.38 -4.78
CA GLY A 535 0.87 25.24 -3.74
C GLY A 535 1.81 24.04 -3.94
N GLU A 536 1.47 23.11 -4.83
CA GLU A 536 2.28 21.94 -5.15
C GLU A 536 3.27 22.25 -6.27
N LYS A 537 4.45 21.61 -6.24
CA LYS A 537 5.51 21.83 -7.23
C LYS A 537 5.29 20.98 -8.47
N SER A 538 5.09 21.62 -9.61
CA SER A 538 4.91 20.95 -10.91
C SER A 538 6.23 20.43 -11.50
N LEU A 539 6.11 19.63 -12.55
CA LEU A 539 7.22 19.20 -13.41
C LEU A 539 7.82 20.35 -14.26
N ILE A 540 7.18 21.52 -14.32
CA ILE A 540 7.52 22.59 -15.26
C ILE A 540 8.55 23.53 -14.66
N LYS A 541 9.81 23.42 -15.12
CA LYS A 541 10.84 24.41 -14.84
C LYS A 541 10.63 25.64 -15.73
N LEU A 542 10.53 26.82 -15.12
CA LEU A 542 10.32 28.07 -15.86
C LEU A 542 11.61 28.50 -16.60
N PRO A 543 11.48 29.16 -17.76
CA PRO A 543 12.62 29.82 -18.39
C PRO A 543 13.11 30.99 -17.53
N LEU A 544 14.35 31.43 -17.78
CA LEU A 544 14.91 32.60 -17.10
C LEU A 544 14.16 33.87 -17.53
N ALA A 545 13.86 34.72 -16.54
CA ALA A 545 13.41 36.09 -16.77
C ALA A 545 14.64 36.94 -17.16
N GLY A 546 14.94 36.95 -18.46
CA GLY A 546 16.21 37.46 -18.99
C GLY A 546 17.39 36.64 -18.45
N ASN A 547 18.17 37.23 -17.54
CA ASN A 547 19.37 36.62 -16.95
C ASN A 547 19.16 36.13 -15.49
N ARG A 548 17.94 36.19 -14.96
CA ARG A 548 17.62 35.74 -13.59
C ARG A 548 16.53 34.67 -13.56
N GLN A 549 16.39 33.99 -12.43
CA GLN A 549 15.25 33.12 -12.19
C GLN A 549 13.93 33.92 -12.26
N ALA A 550 12.92 33.32 -12.88
CA ALA A 550 11.57 33.86 -12.91
C ALA A 550 10.91 33.83 -11.52
N THR A 551 9.95 34.71 -11.33
CA THR A 551 9.12 34.88 -10.14
C THR A 551 7.67 35.10 -10.59
N LYS A 552 6.71 35.01 -9.67
CA LYS A 552 5.30 35.30 -9.98
C LYS A 552 5.04 36.71 -10.52
N ALA A 553 5.89 37.67 -10.17
CA ALA A 553 5.81 39.04 -10.71
C ALA A 553 6.16 39.12 -12.20
N ASP A 554 6.75 38.06 -12.77
CA ASP A 554 7.06 37.94 -14.20
C ASP A 554 5.90 37.31 -15.00
N PHE A 555 4.76 36.96 -14.39
CA PHE A 555 3.61 36.44 -15.15
C PHE A 555 2.78 37.58 -15.76
N PRO A 556 2.04 37.34 -16.86
CA PRO A 556 1.02 38.24 -17.36
C PRO A 556 0.02 38.65 -16.27
N SER A 557 -0.60 39.82 -16.40
CA SER A 557 -1.50 40.36 -15.39
C SER A 557 -2.81 39.59 -15.21
N ILE A 558 -3.15 38.66 -16.13
CA ILE A 558 -4.23 37.67 -15.95
C ILE A 558 -3.74 36.25 -15.61
N GLY A 559 -2.42 36.08 -15.42
CA GLY A 559 -1.77 34.79 -15.19
C GLY A 559 -1.51 33.98 -16.47
N LEU A 560 -1.04 32.74 -16.25
CA LEU A 560 -0.80 31.74 -17.28
C LEU A 560 -2.09 30.96 -17.60
N MET A 561 -2.20 30.43 -18.82
CA MET A 561 -3.30 29.56 -19.21
C MET A 561 -3.08 28.11 -18.76
N PHE A 562 -4.15 27.49 -18.29
CA PHE A 562 -4.21 26.07 -17.93
C PHE A 562 -5.50 25.44 -18.46
N PHE A 563 -5.47 24.14 -18.69
CA PHE A 563 -6.59 23.33 -19.16
C PHE A 563 -6.41 21.88 -18.69
N GLU A 564 -7.51 21.14 -18.60
CA GLU A 564 -7.48 19.71 -18.28
C GLU A 564 -6.99 18.91 -19.48
N ARG A 565 -6.06 17.97 -19.26
CA ARG A 565 -5.84 16.81 -20.14
C ARG A 565 -5.40 15.61 -19.33
N ASN A 566 -5.90 14.43 -19.68
CA ASN A 566 -5.48 13.15 -19.09
C ASN A 566 -5.58 13.11 -17.54
N GLY A 567 -6.46 13.90 -16.94
CA GLY A 567 -6.63 14.03 -15.49
C GLY A 567 -5.71 15.03 -14.79
N ASN A 568 -4.79 15.70 -15.50
CA ASN A 568 -3.85 16.67 -14.93
C ASN A 568 -4.11 18.09 -15.46
N TYR A 569 -3.61 19.10 -14.73
CA TYR A 569 -3.40 20.41 -15.31
C TYR A 569 -2.32 20.34 -16.38
N TYR A 570 -2.61 20.88 -17.56
CA TYR A 570 -1.63 21.14 -18.60
C TYR A 570 -1.53 22.65 -18.85
N THR A 571 -0.39 23.09 -19.36
CA THR A 571 -0.20 24.43 -19.93
C THR A 571 0.48 24.33 -21.30
N THR A 572 0.63 25.43 -22.03
CA THR A 572 1.45 25.43 -23.27
C THR A 572 2.91 25.72 -22.93
N THR A 573 3.84 25.54 -23.88
CA THR A 573 5.24 25.94 -23.71
C THR A 573 5.34 27.39 -23.21
N LEU A 574 6.01 27.56 -22.07
CA LEU A 574 6.26 28.87 -21.48
C LEU A 574 7.57 29.45 -22.02
N TYR A 575 7.59 30.76 -22.30
CA TYR A 575 8.78 31.46 -22.82
C TYR A 575 8.89 32.86 -22.19
N TRP A 576 10.12 33.40 -22.14
CA TRP A 576 10.34 34.80 -21.75
C TRP A 576 10.11 35.73 -22.93
N ASN A 577 9.07 36.56 -22.84
CA ASN A 577 8.82 37.67 -23.75
C ASN A 577 9.69 38.87 -23.35
N THR A 578 10.65 39.24 -24.21
CA THR A 578 11.58 40.35 -23.96
C THR A 578 10.94 41.73 -24.07
N THR A 579 9.85 41.87 -24.84
CA THR A 579 9.18 43.17 -25.09
C THR A 579 8.38 43.63 -23.89
N TYR A 580 7.56 42.75 -23.33
CA TYR A 580 6.72 43.04 -22.16
C TYR A 580 7.31 42.53 -20.84
N GLN A 581 8.46 41.84 -20.89
CA GLN A 581 9.18 41.32 -19.73
C GLN A 581 8.34 40.35 -18.89
N THR A 582 7.71 39.37 -19.55
CA THR A 582 6.90 38.34 -18.89
C THR A 582 7.26 36.92 -19.32
N ILE A 583 7.00 35.94 -18.46
CA ILE A 583 6.93 34.52 -18.80
C ILE A 583 5.52 34.25 -19.31
N SER A 584 5.35 34.09 -20.62
CA SER A 584 4.04 33.94 -21.27
C SER A 584 3.86 32.58 -21.93
N ASN A 585 2.61 32.23 -22.27
CA ASN A 585 2.27 31.06 -23.07
C ASN A 585 2.69 31.25 -24.54
N LYS A 586 3.35 30.27 -25.15
CA LYS A 586 3.57 30.22 -26.61
C LYS A 586 2.36 29.55 -27.29
N GLY A 587 2.11 29.93 -28.55
CA GLY A 587 1.13 29.26 -29.44
C GLY A 587 0.18 30.20 -30.17
N GLY A 588 -0.04 31.42 -29.66
CA GLY A 588 -1.06 32.34 -30.15
C GLY A 588 -0.96 32.71 -31.63
N ASN A 589 0.24 32.88 -32.19
CA ASN A 589 0.42 33.18 -33.61
C ASN A 589 0.10 31.99 -34.53
N ASP A 590 0.38 30.77 -34.10
CA ASP A 590 0.37 29.57 -34.95
C ASP A 590 -0.90 28.71 -34.77
N LEU A 591 -1.57 28.79 -33.61
CA LEU A 591 -2.69 27.93 -33.21
C LEU A 591 -3.97 28.67 -32.80
N SER A 592 -3.98 30.01 -32.91
CA SER A 592 -5.11 30.85 -32.51
C SER A 592 -5.63 31.74 -33.62
N VAL A 593 -6.95 31.82 -33.73
CA VAL A 593 -7.64 32.80 -34.57
C VAL A 593 -7.59 34.16 -33.86
N GLY A 594 -6.71 35.05 -34.34
CA GLY A 594 -6.57 36.41 -33.82
C GLY A 594 -7.63 37.36 -34.38
N ILE A 595 -8.39 38.01 -33.51
CA ILE A 595 -9.48 38.93 -33.86
C ILE A 595 -9.22 40.31 -33.24
N GLU A 596 -9.18 41.34 -34.08
CA GLU A 596 -9.05 42.74 -33.66
C GLU A 596 -10.45 43.38 -33.47
N SER A 597 -10.78 43.79 -32.24
CA SER A 597 -12.01 44.52 -31.92
C SER A 597 -11.83 46.02 -32.15
N CYS A 598 -12.65 46.63 -32.99
CA CYS A 598 -12.65 48.07 -33.19
C CYS A 598 -13.09 48.83 -31.92
N ILE A 599 -12.37 49.90 -31.60
CA ILE A 599 -12.63 50.81 -30.46
C ILE A 599 -12.68 52.28 -30.93
N ASN A 600 -13.02 52.49 -32.19
CA ASN A 600 -13.03 53.80 -32.86
C ASN A 600 -14.05 54.76 -32.25
N LYS A 601 -13.63 56.02 -32.07
CA LYS A 601 -14.53 57.08 -31.60
C LYS A 601 -15.77 57.21 -32.50
N GLY A 602 -16.94 57.19 -31.88
CA GLY A 602 -18.24 57.32 -32.55
C GLY A 602 -18.85 56.01 -33.07
N GLY A 603 -18.16 54.88 -32.94
CA GLY A 603 -18.76 53.55 -33.11
C GLY A 603 -19.42 53.04 -31.82
N ASP A 604 -20.35 52.10 -31.96
CA ASP A 604 -21.05 51.48 -30.84
C ASP A 604 -20.24 50.30 -30.25
N LEU A 605 -19.38 50.61 -29.28
CA LEU A 605 -18.48 49.65 -28.64
C LEU A 605 -19.19 48.40 -28.07
N TYR A 606 -20.42 48.53 -27.55
CA TYR A 606 -21.15 47.36 -27.03
C TYR A 606 -21.67 46.47 -28.15
N GLN A 607 -22.15 47.07 -29.25
CA GLN A 607 -22.54 46.31 -30.43
C GLN A 607 -21.32 45.63 -31.09
N THR A 608 -20.15 46.30 -31.13
CA THR A 608 -18.88 45.66 -31.52
C THR A 608 -18.59 44.45 -30.65
N TRP A 609 -18.66 44.56 -29.31
CA TRP A 609 -18.39 43.44 -28.41
C TRP A 609 -19.43 42.32 -28.49
N GLN A 610 -20.70 42.61 -28.77
CA GLN A 610 -21.70 41.59 -29.07
C GLN A 610 -21.44 40.89 -30.41
N ARG A 611 -21.05 41.64 -31.46
CA ARG A 611 -20.72 41.06 -32.78
C ARG A 611 -19.45 40.21 -32.71
N LEU A 612 -18.45 40.68 -31.97
CA LEU A 612 -17.24 39.93 -31.63
C LEU A 612 -17.60 38.65 -30.86
N ALA A 613 -18.50 38.71 -29.87
CA ALA A 613 -18.93 37.54 -29.12
C ALA A 613 -19.61 36.50 -30.02
N LYS A 614 -20.47 36.94 -30.94
CA LYS A 614 -21.08 36.08 -31.97
C LYS A 614 -20.02 35.46 -32.89
N LEU A 615 -19.03 36.23 -33.36
CA LEU A 615 -17.93 35.70 -34.18
C LEU A 615 -17.10 34.65 -33.42
N VAL A 616 -16.69 34.95 -32.18
CA VAL A 616 -15.96 33.99 -31.33
C VAL A 616 -16.77 32.72 -31.14
N ALA A 617 -18.07 32.82 -30.83
CA ALA A 617 -18.94 31.66 -30.68
C ALA A 617 -19.07 30.81 -31.95
N ASN A 618 -19.15 31.43 -33.14
CA ASN A 618 -19.14 30.70 -34.41
C ASN A 618 -17.81 29.96 -34.62
N ILE A 619 -16.66 30.61 -34.38
CA ILE A 619 -15.35 29.96 -34.48
C ILE A 619 -15.21 28.80 -33.46
N LEU A 620 -15.69 28.97 -32.22
CA LEU A 620 -15.70 27.90 -31.24
C LEU A 620 -16.57 26.71 -31.69
N TYR A 621 -17.75 26.97 -32.26
CA TYR A 621 -18.64 25.95 -32.77
C TYR A 621 -18.04 25.22 -33.99
N GLU A 622 -17.50 25.95 -34.97
CA GLU A 622 -16.84 25.41 -36.18
C GLU A 622 -15.69 24.45 -35.87
N HIS A 623 -14.87 24.77 -34.86
CA HIS A 623 -13.68 23.98 -34.48
C HIS A 623 -13.91 23.05 -33.29
N ASN A 624 -15.16 22.91 -32.81
CA ASN A 624 -15.53 22.09 -31.65
C ASN A 624 -14.71 22.43 -30.38
N LEU A 625 -14.63 23.71 -30.03
CA LEU A 625 -13.88 24.26 -28.91
C LEU A 625 -14.81 24.73 -27.77
N GLY A 626 -14.29 24.70 -26.54
CA GLY A 626 -14.95 25.25 -25.35
C GLY A 626 -14.62 26.72 -25.09
N LEU A 627 -15.28 27.32 -24.10
CA LEU A 627 -15.03 28.71 -23.68
C LEU A 627 -13.60 28.93 -23.12
N ASP A 628 -12.95 27.86 -22.68
CA ASP A 628 -11.55 27.82 -22.23
C ASP A 628 -10.54 28.04 -23.36
N ALA A 629 -10.94 27.85 -24.62
CA ALA A 629 -10.13 28.18 -25.79
C ALA A 629 -10.07 29.70 -26.08
N VAL A 630 -10.91 30.52 -25.43
CA VAL A 630 -10.91 31.98 -25.63
C VAL A 630 -9.85 32.64 -24.76
N SER A 631 -8.95 33.36 -25.41
CA SER A 631 -7.76 33.97 -24.83
C SER A 631 -7.67 35.47 -25.14
N GLN A 632 -6.84 36.16 -24.36
CA GLN A 632 -6.47 37.57 -24.57
C GLN A 632 -5.04 37.62 -25.10
N HIS A 633 -4.67 38.67 -25.84
CA HIS A 633 -3.25 38.92 -26.18
C HIS A 633 -2.35 38.83 -24.93
N ASN A 634 -2.84 39.32 -23.78
CA ASN A 634 -2.12 39.27 -22.51
C ASN A 634 -1.59 37.86 -22.15
N ASN A 635 -2.32 36.77 -22.45
CA ASN A 635 -1.85 35.41 -22.19
C ASN A 635 -0.57 35.03 -22.98
N TRP A 636 -0.44 35.58 -24.19
CA TRP A 636 0.58 35.15 -25.17
C TRP A 636 1.87 35.96 -25.10
N SER A 637 1.81 37.21 -24.64
CA SER A 637 3.00 38.09 -24.57
C SER A 637 3.08 38.95 -23.31
N GLY A 638 2.01 39.07 -22.52
CA GLY A 638 1.90 40.06 -21.44
C GLY A 638 1.42 41.45 -21.88
N LYS A 639 1.17 41.70 -23.18
CA LYS A 639 0.59 42.97 -23.66
C LYS A 639 -0.72 43.30 -22.95
N ASP A 640 -0.95 44.55 -22.59
CA ASP A 640 -2.21 45.01 -21.97
C ASP A 640 -3.36 45.10 -23.00
N CYS A 641 -3.82 43.96 -23.52
CA CYS A 641 -4.73 43.89 -24.67
C CYS A 641 -5.66 42.65 -24.56
N PRO A 642 -6.99 42.76 -24.82
CA PRO A 642 -7.75 43.95 -25.25
C PRO A 642 -7.83 45.02 -24.14
N GLY A 643 -7.27 46.21 -24.37
CA GLY A 643 -6.97 47.18 -23.32
C GLY A 643 -8.21 47.88 -22.76
N THR A 644 -9.10 48.29 -23.65
CA THR A 644 -10.39 48.94 -23.34
C THR A 644 -11.29 47.98 -22.57
N MET A 645 -11.48 46.76 -23.08
CA MET A 645 -12.33 45.75 -22.43
C MET A 645 -11.79 45.33 -21.05
N ARG A 646 -10.47 45.13 -20.92
CA ARG A 646 -9.85 44.73 -19.65
C ARG A 646 -9.88 45.83 -18.60
N ARG A 647 -9.53 47.07 -18.95
CA ARG A 647 -9.54 48.20 -18.00
C ARG A 647 -10.95 48.58 -17.56
N ALA A 648 -11.94 48.45 -18.43
CA ALA A 648 -13.35 48.61 -18.07
C ALA A 648 -13.87 47.51 -17.13
N GLY A 649 -13.16 46.38 -17.01
CA GLY A 649 -13.61 45.19 -16.24
C GLY A 649 -14.64 44.33 -16.98
N TYR A 650 -14.67 44.35 -18.31
CA TYR A 650 -15.73 43.74 -19.13
C TYR A 650 -15.44 42.36 -19.68
N TRP A 651 -14.25 41.79 -19.44
CA TRP A 651 -13.89 40.49 -19.98
C TRP A 651 -14.90 39.38 -19.59
N ASP A 652 -15.29 39.30 -18.32
CA ASP A 652 -16.22 38.24 -17.88
C ASP A 652 -17.65 38.45 -18.41
N HIS A 653 -18.06 39.71 -18.59
CA HIS A 653 -19.32 40.06 -19.27
C HIS A 653 -19.27 39.69 -20.76
N PHE A 654 -18.15 39.96 -21.43
CA PHE A 654 -17.92 39.55 -22.81
C PHE A 654 -17.95 38.01 -22.95
N MET A 655 -17.30 37.27 -22.05
CA MET A 655 -17.39 35.80 -22.03
C MET A 655 -18.82 35.29 -21.80
N THR A 656 -19.64 36.02 -21.02
CA THR A 656 -21.09 35.72 -20.87
C THR A 656 -21.86 35.92 -22.18
N LEU A 657 -21.44 36.87 -23.03
CA LEU A 657 -22.02 37.04 -24.37
C LEU A 657 -21.56 35.92 -25.32
N VAL A 658 -20.29 35.48 -25.24
CA VAL A 658 -19.78 34.34 -26.03
C VAL A 658 -20.51 33.05 -25.66
N GLU A 659 -20.71 32.81 -24.35
CA GLU A 659 -21.50 31.68 -23.84
C GLU A 659 -22.93 31.72 -24.41
N ALA A 660 -23.61 32.86 -24.30
CA ALA A 660 -24.97 33.02 -24.81
C ALA A 660 -25.10 32.71 -26.32
N GLU A 661 -24.16 33.21 -27.13
CA GLU A 661 -24.12 32.95 -28.58
C GLU A 661 -23.80 31.48 -28.88
N LEU A 662 -22.85 30.86 -28.17
CA LEU A 662 -22.46 29.46 -28.35
C LEU A 662 -23.59 28.49 -27.95
N LEU A 663 -24.34 28.82 -26.89
CA LEU A 663 -25.53 28.06 -26.48
C LEU A 663 -26.64 28.16 -27.53
N VAL A 664 -26.86 29.33 -28.14
CA VAL A 664 -27.81 29.46 -29.26
C VAL A 664 -27.38 28.62 -30.46
N LEU A 665 -26.11 28.65 -30.87
CA LEU A 665 -25.61 27.83 -31.97
C LEU A 665 -25.81 26.32 -31.72
N LYS A 666 -25.56 25.85 -30.50
CA LYS A 666 -25.73 24.44 -30.12
C LYS A 666 -27.19 23.98 -29.98
N GLN A 667 -28.05 24.82 -29.41
CA GLN A 667 -29.40 24.41 -28.99
C GLN A 667 -30.51 24.85 -29.97
N LEU A 668 -30.27 25.90 -30.77
CA LEU A 668 -31.24 26.50 -31.68
C LEU A 668 -30.75 26.45 -33.14
N GLU A 669 -29.93 25.45 -33.48
CA GLU A 669 -29.41 25.26 -34.83
C GLU A 669 -30.54 25.19 -35.88
N GLY A 670 -30.43 25.98 -36.95
CA GLY A 670 -31.41 26.05 -38.02
C GLY A 670 -32.72 26.78 -37.69
N TYR A 671 -32.83 27.48 -36.55
CA TYR A 671 -33.93 28.42 -36.30
C TYR A 671 -33.60 29.82 -36.84
N GLU A 672 -34.58 30.45 -37.49
CA GLU A 672 -34.65 31.90 -37.68
C GLU A 672 -35.01 32.54 -36.33
N ILE A 673 -34.15 33.43 -35.83
CA ILE A 673 -34.29 34.06 -34.50
C ILE A 673 -34.54 35.56 -34.68
N THR A 674 -35.66 36.07 -34.13
CA THR A 674 -36.05 37.48 -34.26
C THR A 674 -36.57 38.05 -32.95
N LEU A 675 -36.60 39.38 -32.84
CA LEU A 675 -37.15 40.13 -31.72
C LEU A 675 -38.31 41.02 -32.21
N GLU A 676 -39.38 41.09 -31.45
CA GLU A 676 -40.51 41.99 -31.71
C GLU A 676 -40.87 42.77 -30.44
N LEU A 677 -40.71 44.09 -30.46
CA LEU A 677 -41.17 44.96 -29.37
C LEU A 677 -42.71 44.98 -29.31
N VAL A 678 -43.27 44.81 -28.10
CA VAL A 678 -44.73 44.80 -27.88
C VAL A 678 -45.35 46.21 -27.99
N ASN A 679 -44.56 47.26 -27.75
CA ASN A 679 -45.02 48.64 -27.75
C ASN A 679 -44.19 49.51 -28.72
N ASP A 680 -44.85 50.15 -29.68
CA ASP A 680 -44.20 51.07 -30.62
C ASP A 680 -43.46 52.22 -29.93
N ALA A 681 -43.92 52.67 -28.75
CA ALA A 681 -43.25 53.73 -28.00
C ALA A 681 -41.89 53.29 -27.41
N ASP A 682 -41.57 51.99 -27.40
CA ASP A 682 -40.26 51.49 -26.98
C ASP A 682 -39.20 51.62 -28.08
N LYS A 683 -39.62 51.78 -29.36
CA LYS A 683 -38.73 52.02 -30.52
C LYS A 683 -37.91 53.32 -30.42
N GLU A 684 -38.31 54.23 -29.53
CA GLU A 684 -37.53 55.43 -29.18
C GLU A 684 -36.25 55.08 -28.39
N TYR A 685 -36.24 53.96 -27.66
CA TYR A 685 -35.18 53.58 -26.72
C TYR A 685 -34.43 52.32 -27.13
N VAL A 686 -35.07 51.42 -27.88
CA VAL A 686 -34.50 50.14 -28.34
C VAL A 686 -34.83 49.93 -29.81
N ASN A 687 -33.87 49.46 -30.61
CA ASN A 687 -34.18 49.04 -31.99
C ASN A 687 -34.85 47.65 -32.05
N ASP A 688 -35.20 47.23 -33.26
CA ASP A 688 -35.78 45.93 -33.59
C ASP A 688 -34.83 44.73 -33.36
N ARG A 689 -33.55 44.97 -33.06
CA ARG A 689 -32.55 43.96 -32.66
C ARG A 689 -32.20 43.98 -31.17
N GLY A 690 -32.95 44.71 -30.35
CA GLY A 690 -32.74 44.76 -28.90
C GLY A 690 -31.59 45.67 -28.42
N ARG A 691 -30.98 46.45 -29.32
CA ARG A 691 -29.92 47.42 -28.99
C ARG A 691 -30.51 48.66 -28.32
N VAL A 692 -30.02 49.07 -27.14
CA VAL A 692 -30.45 50.32 -26.49
C VAL A 692 -29.82 51.52 -27.20
N LEU A 693 -30.65 52.43 -27.69
CA LEU A 693 -30.26 53.62 -28.46
C LEU A 693 -29.99 54.84 -27.56
N LYS A 694 -30.71 54.94 -26.44
CA LYS A 694 -30.55 56.00 -25.43
C LYS A 694 -31.21 55.60 -24.11
N LEU A 695 -30.81 56.26 -23.03
CA LEU A 695 -31.38 56.03 -21.71
C LEU A 695 -32.61 56.92 -21.44
N PRO A 696 -33.67 56.40 -20.81
CA PRO A 696 -34.82 57.16 -20.35
C PRO A 696 -34.50 58.02 -19.10
N ALA A 697 -35.36 59.00 -18.82
CA ALA A 697 -35.25 59.85 -17.62
C ALA A 697 -35.57 59.10 -16.32
N THR A 698 -36.35 58.04 -16.39
CA THR A 698 -36.70 57.09 -15.32
C THR A 698 -36.59 55.68 -15.87
N ARG A 699 -36.36 54.66 -15.02
CA ARG A 699 -36.31 53.26 -15.46
C ARG A 699 -37.50 52.92 -16.37
N ARG A 700 -37.23 52.24 -17.49
CA ARG A 700 -38.25 51.85 -18.47
C ARG A 700 -38.28 50.35 -18.64
N THR A 701 -39.43 49.75 -18.39
CA THR A 701 -39.72 48.35 -18.71
C THR A 701 -39.97 48.23 -20.21
N ILE A 702 -39.23 47.34 -20.87
CA ILE A 702 -39.39 46.98 -22.29
C ILE A 702 -39.97 45.58 -22.34
N ASN A 703 -41.08 45.41 -23.05
CA ASN A 703 -41.70 44.11 -23.29
C ASN A 703 -41.51 43.71 -24.75
N TYR A 704 -41.07 42.49 -24.99
CA TYR A 704 -40.77 41.99 -26.34
C TYR A 704 -41.08 40.50 -26.45
N ASN A 705 -41.35 40.04 -27.67
CA ASN A 705 -41.40 38.63 -28.01
C ASN A 705 -40.04 38.21 -28.55
N PHE A 706 -39.39 37.25 -27.91
CA PHE A 706 -38.32 36.46 -28.51
C PHE A 706 -38.98 35.43 -29.44
N LYS A 707 -38.68 35.47 -30.73
CA LYS A 707 -39.35 34.64 -31.75
C LYS A 707 -38.37 33.67 -32.38
N LEU A 708 -38.83 32.43 -32.53
CA LEU A 708 -38.11 31.33 -33.16
C LEU A 708 -38.95 30.74 -34.27
N ARG A 709 -38.35 30.51 -35.44
CA ARG A 709 -39.04 29.90 -36.59
C ARG A 709 -38.17 28.87 -37.28
N LYS A 710 -38.70 27.67 -37.51
CA LYS A 710 -38.02 26.56 -38.20
C LYS A 710 -39.06 25.74 -38.97
N ASP A 711 -38.73 25.36 -40.20
CA ASP A 711 -39.59 24.54 -41.09
C ASP A 711 -41.05 25.03 -41.21
N GLY A 712 -41.26 26.35 -41.15
CA GLY A 712 -42.57 27.00 -41.21
C GLY A 712 -43.35 27.06 -39.89
N VAL A 713 -42.87 26.42 -38.82
CA VAL A 713 -43.43 26.52 -37.46
C VAL A 713 -42.80 27.72 -36.74
N SER A 714 -43.61 28.51 -36.05
CA SER A 714 -43.17 29.68 -35.28
C SER A 714 -43.54 29.55 -33.80
N TYR A 715 -42.60 29.86 -32.93
CA TYR A 715 -42.74 29.95 -31.48
C TYR A 715 -42.48 31.39 -31.03
N SER A 716 -43.16 31.84 -29.97
CA SER A 716 -43.07 33.20 -29.45
C SER A 716 -43.05 33.19 -27.94
N PHE A 717 -42.00 33.78 -27.35
CA PHE A 717 -41.74 33.77 -25.92
C PHE A 717 -41.74 35.21 -25.41
N PRO A 718 -42.77 35.62 -24.63
CA PRO A 718 -42.81 36.95 -24.02
C PRO A 718 -41.65 37.12 -23.04
N GLN A 719 -40.94 38.23 -23.15
CA GLN A 719 -39.81 38.60 -22.33
C GLN A 719 -39.91 40.06 -21.89
N THR A 720 -39.28 40.35 -20.74
CA THR A 720 -39.29 41.68 -20.13
C THR A 720 -37.89 42.05 -19.66
N SER A 721 -37.44 43.25 -20.01
CA SER A 721 -36.16 43.84 -19.59
C SER A 721 -36.38 45.24 -19.02
N VAL A 722 -35.43 45.74 -18.22
CA VAL A 722 -35.48 47.11 -17.69
C VAL A 722 -34.28 47.90 -18.18
N ILE A 723 -34.54 49.03 -18.84
CA ILE A 723 -33.51 50.04 -19.13
C ILE A 723 -33.35 50.93 -17.90
N LEU A 724 -32.09 51.13 -17.49
CA LEU A 724 -31.71 52.05 -16.41
C LEU A 724 -32.06 53.51 -16.74
N ALA A 725 -32.36 54.32 -15.72
CA ALA A 725 -32.46 55.76 -15.92
C ALA A 725 -31.08 56.38 -16.21
N ALA A 726 -31.05 57.52 -16.91
CA ALA A 726 -29.82 58.27 -17.15
C ALA A 726 -29.09 58.73 -15.86
N SER A 727 -29.80 58.81 -14.73
CA SER A 727 -29.22 59.09 -13.41
C SER A 727 -28.53 57.89 -12.73
N GLU A 728 -28.64 56.69 -13.32
CA GLU A 728 -28.10 55.43 -12.77
C GLU A 728 -26.85 54.93 -13.52
N ILE A 729 -26.34 55.70 -14.48
CA ILE A 729 -25.12 55.39 -15.22
C ILE A 729 -23.93 55.35 -14.24
N LYS A 730 -23.12 54.30 -14.32
CA LYS A 730 -21.89 54.22 -13.53
C LYS A 730 -20.88 55.30 -13.97
N PRO A 731 -20.09 55.88 -13.04
CA PRO A 731 -19.00 56.77 -13.40
C PRO A 731 -17.97 56.07 -14.30
N VAL A 732 -17.11 56.85 -14.96
CA VAL A 732 -16.03 56.33 -15.80
C VAL A 732 -15.13 55.41 -14.98
N ILE A 733 -14.79 54.25 -15.56
CA ILE A 733 -13.83 53.26 -15.03
C ILE A 733 -12.51 53.41 -15.77
#